data_AF-A0A0G1LLD2-F1
#
_entry.id   AF-A0A0G1LLD2-F1
#
_cell.length_a   1.000
_cell.length_b   1.000
_cell.length_c   1.000
_cell.angle_alpha   90.00
_cell.angle_beta   90.00
_cell.angle_gamma   90.00
#
_symmetry.space_group_name_H-M   'P 1'
#
loop_
_entity.id
_entity.type
_entity.pdbx_description
1 polymer ?
#
loop_
_entity_poly.entity_id
_entity_poly.type
_entity_poly.pdbx_seq_one_letter_code
_entity_poly.pdbx_strand_id
1 'polypeptide(L)'
;MANLFWLLPVVLFVLTNGQVGELSKINTISTPETYARNLEFGNLPDLALLKGYWFNFVDLSGGTNKFDYLLSTWRSHLSTPVISLIGYLLFLISAIGFYYALNKKFRYSIFAAVTTAICVFFLIGGSTLINTTIPLVGELFRSPFTKFSTPLSFAYAYFFSVGCIFLLDLFSYLHNRLTHAVTLFTVLIAILIYMSPAFSGNFLSPSMRRSIPTEYFELFDFFRKQDPATRIANFPQNDFWGWLYYDWGYRGSGFLWYGIKQPILDRAFDVWSRESQVYYEEINSAIYSEDWDRFDHLISKYSINWLLIDHHVIAPEGRVDLKTKELEEHLSTSPNYSLSTNLNNTIFVYESKVKNNTKNFISASTKSTSITPFDPPNLRPNTSLTLTSNSVVFPSITLTNTKGFTLDLPSLSKTESLLPVEISYQKAYGVLSLKLTTQAPQITLNDQDVSPSPSSTTVSIPVTSSTESLILQINQDFFELQLPAEITEFIGYYPIGSTYLPANSPFAVILYDGSPQTNFDLTSDLKLSTPYQCYTDKPNRKIEKISTGESVALLGTDVVGCLSAQLPQLNASGVYSVDFSYYSPTLTPGNVSITTLNLGSENTAQPLETTAESKHTRIFAQASSQPQKLNLILEGNEAKSIQEIDYSNINLYFHPLLFSANASLNQTPSKTITFTENTNRLSIATPLLDSAFDIVQTPNSNQLLPEARNCDQFNDGLVKKTITPDGFIYESSNGIECDYLNLRHLPHGLSYLISFDYRYQTGLPMTLCLENHTTRRCDIYERLTRTDKIQSLIQPIRNTFEDQGFTLHLFNQSVGGDRTLNTIKNLSLHPVPLGFLQNISINSPIKPKQTTVSTTHPNEYIYTASSNLPEEKLLNLYQSKSPFWIALSVDKDTLAYSPLKLITSIPHLYFNHQKLVRYDTGVDWYNSWTLPEGEHHILIFYAPQYLEFAGFLLIALSLTGSIIYFLFTLTRTIKNRLAKTKRLHASHN
;
A
#
# COMPACT_ATOMS: atom_id res chain seq x y z
N MET A 1 -8.83 35.60 -17.51
CA MET A 1 -10.09 35.12 -18.13
C MET A 1 -9.89 33.81 -18.87
N ALA A 2 -8.89 33.69 -19.78
CA ALA A 2 -8.59 32.48 -20.56
C ALA A 2 -8.52 31.14 -19.78
N ASN A 3 -8.22 31.17 -18.48
CA ASN A 3 -8.04 29.97 -17.65
C ASN A 3 -9.20 29.71 -16.68
N LEU A 4 -10.24 30.55 -16.66
CA LEU A 4 -11.29 30.45 -15.63
C LEU A 4 -12.13 29.18 -15.74
N PHE A 5 -12.22 28.56 -16.92
CA PHE A 5 -13.01 27.33 -17.13
C PHE A 5 -12.47 26.15 -16.30
N TRP A 6 -11.15 26.01 -16.18
CA TRP A 6 -10.56 24.98 -15.32
C TRP A 6 -10.18 25.52 -13.93
N LEU A 7 -9.80 26.80 -13.83
CA LEU A 7 -9.33 27.38 -12.56
C LEU A 7 -10.46 27.48 -11.53
N LEU A 8 -11.69 27.85 -11.93
CA LEU A 8 -12.80 27.97 -10.98
C LEU A 8 -13.17 26.61 -10.34
N PRO A 9 -13.36 25.51 -11.10
CA PRO A 9 -13.53 24.18 -10.50
C PRO A 9 -12.36 23.76 -9.61
N VAL A 10 -11.11 24.01 -10.04
CA VAL A 10 -9.92 23.64 -9.26
C VAL A 10 -9.83 24.43 -7.96
N VAL A 11 -10.15 25.72 -7.95
CA VAL A 11 -10.20 26.53 -6.72
C VAL A 11 -11.25 26.00 -5.76
N LEU A 12 -12.43 25.63 -6.25
CA LEU A 12 -13.45 24.99 -5.42
C LEU A 12 -12.92 23.68 -4.83
N PHE A 13 -12.33 22.81 -5.66
CA PHE A 13 -11.76 21.53 -5.21
C PHE A 13 -10.69 21.77 -4.13
N VAL A 14 -9.76 22.69 -4.37
CA VAL A 14 -8.70 23.07 -3.43
C VAL A 14 -9.26 23.47 -2.06
N LEU A 15 -10.30 24.32 -2.05
CA LEU A 15 -10.89 24.83 -0.80
C LEU A 15 -11.72 23.77 -0.05
N THR A 16 -12.15 22.71 -0.72
CA THR A 16 -13.16 21.78 -0.19
C THR A 16 -12.63 20.36 0.01
N ASN A 17 -11.69 19.92 -0.82
CA ASN A 17 -11.17 18.56 -0.90
C ASN A 17 -9.63 18.51 -1.08
N GLY A 18 -8.90 19.63 -0.99
CA GLY A 18 -7.45 19.66 -1.19
C GLY A 18 -6.66 18.70 -0.29
N GLN A 19 -7.18 18.42 0.91
CA GLN A 19 -6.60 17.46 1.86
C GLN A 19 -6.69 15.99 1.40
N VAL A 20 -7.66 15.64 0.53
CA VAL A 20 -7.82 14.25 0.06
C VAL A 20 -6.58 13.79 -0.70
N GLY A 21 -6.06 14.65 -1.58
CA GLY A 21 -4.81 14.38 -2.30
C GLY A 21 -3.64 14.17 -1.35
N GLU A 22 -3.46 15.06 -0.38
CA GLU A 22 -2.37 15.00 0.62
C GLU A 22 -2.41 13.71 1.47
N LEU A 23 -3.61 13.29 1.88
CA LEU A 23 -3.81 12.13 2.75
C LEU A 23 -3.92 10.78 2.01
N SER A 24 -3.95 10.79 0.68
CA SER A 24 -3.98 9.56 -0.11
C SER A 24 -2.71 8.71 0.12
N LYS A 25 -2.86 7.38 0.18
CA LYS A 25 -1.74 6.43 0.39
C LYS A 25 -0.49 6.81 -0.40
N ILE A 26 -0.66 6.94 -1.72
CA ILE A 26 0.43 7.19 -2.66
C ILE A 26 1.17 8.47 -2.29
N ASN A 27 0.47 9.56 -1.94
CA ASN A 27 1.11 10.84 -1.69
C ASN A 27 1.75 10.91 -0.30
N THR A 28 1.19 10.25 0.72
CA THR A 28 1.84 10.16 2.03
C THR A 28 3.24 9.51 1.96
N ILE A 29 3.47 8.67 0.95
CA ILE A 29 4.75 8.03 0.67
C ILE A 29 5.54 8.84 -0.38
N SER A 30 5.00 9.06 -1.57
CA SER A 30 5.75 9.64 -2.69
C SER A 30 6.07 11.13 -2.55
N THR A 31 5.24 11.95 -1.87
CA THR A 31 5.48 13.40 -1.76
C THR A 31 6.78 13.72 -1.01
N PRO A 32 7.02 13.17 0.21
CA PRO A 32 8.29 13.37 0.91
C PRO A 32 9.52 12.93 0.10
N GLU A 33 9.45 11.80 -0.61
CA GLU A 33 10.54 11.30 -1.45
C GLU A 33 10.80 12.19 -2.66
N THR A 34 9.73 12.59 -3.36
CA THR A 34 9.82 13.48 -4.52
C THR A 34 10.46 14.79 -4.11
N TYR A 35 10.10 15.30 -2.93
CA TYR A 35 10.71 16.50 -2.39
C TYR A 35 12.21 16.34 -2.13
N ALA A 36 12.61 15.29 -1.40
CA ALA A 36 14.01 14.99 -1.11
C ALA A 36 14.85 14.78 -2.39
N ARG A 37 14.30 14.07 -3.38
CA ARG A 37 14.91 13.89 -4.72
C ARG A 37 15.09 15.21 -5.47
N ASN A 38 14.19 16.18 -5.32
CA ASN A 38 14.38 17.50 -5.94
C ASN A 38 15.48 18.30 -5.23
N LEU A 39 15.55 18.22 -3.89
CA LEU A 39 16.59 18.90 -3.11
C LEU A 39 18.00 18.40 -3.42
N GLU A 40 18.17 17.12 -3.75
CA GLU A 40 19.45 16.56 -4.20
C GLU A 40 20.08 17.39 -5.35
N PHE A 41 19.24 17.86 -6.29
CA PHE A 41 19.64 18.68 -7.44
C PHE A 41 19.56 20.19 -7.18
N GLY A 42 19.24 20.60 -5.95
CA GLY A 42 19.11 22.01 -5.51
C GLY A 42 20.44 22.72 -5.31
N ASN A 43 21.48 22.36 -6.07
CA ASN A 43 22.84 22.88 -5.95
C ASN A 43 23.27 23.61 -7.24
N LEU A 44 24.31 24.45 -7.14
CA LEU A 44 24.76 25.28 -8.27
C LEU A 44 25.26 24.45 -9.48
N PRO A 45 26.08 23.38 -9.32
CA PRO A 45 26.49 22.53 -10.43
C PRO A 45 25.32 21.97 -11.25
N ASP A 46 24.29 21.44 -10.60
CA ASP A 46 23.14 20.84 -11.28
C ASP A 46 22.23 21.91 -11.90
N LEU A 47 22.00 23.02 -11.20
CA LEU A 47 21.25 24.17 -11.75
C LEU A 47 21.90 24.77 -12.99
N ALA A 48 23.23 24.91 -12.99
CA ALA A 48 23.99 25.44 -14.12
C ALA A 48 23.77 24.61 -15.39
N LEU A 49 23.60 23.29 -15.25
CA LEU A 49 23.35 22.35 -16.34
C LEU A 49 21.85 22.04 -16.54
N LEU A 50 20.96 22.67 -15.78
CA LEU A 50 19.52 22.39 -15.74
C LEU A 50 19.20 20.91 -15.49
N LYS A 51 20.00 20.25 -14.65
CA LYS A 51 19.74 18.90 -14.16
C LYS A 51 18.65 18.92 -13.09
N GLY A 52 17.88 17.84 -13.05
CA GLY A 52 16.85 17.61 -12.05
C GLY A 52 16.72 16.13 -11.74
N TYR A 53 15.83 15.78 -10.81
CA TYR A 53 15.73 14.44 -10.25
C TYR A 53 15.52 13.30 -11.27
N TRP A 54 15.05 13.60 -12.49
CA TRP A 54 14.96 12.63 -13.59
C TRP A 54 16.30 12.01 -13.98
N PHE A 55 17.42 12.69 -13.72
CA PHE A 55 18.75 12.11 -13.93
C PHE A 55 19.04 10.94 -12.99
N ASN A 56 18.46 10.92 -11.79
CA ASN A 56 18.54 9.82 -10.82
C ASN A 56 17.25 9.01 -10.73
N PHE A 57 16.29 9.24 -11.63
CA PHE A 57 15.08 8.44 -11.69
C PHE A 57 15.39 7.12 -12.40
N VAL A 58 14.92 6.03 -11.82
CA VAL A 58 15.16 4.67 -12.28
C VAL A 58 13.86 4.11 -12.82
N ASP A 59 13.94 3.41 -13.95
CA ASP A 59 12.80 2.79 -14.62
C ASP A 59 13.25 1.47 -15.28
N LEU A 60 12.32 0.60 -15.63
CA LEU A 60 12.63 -0.70 -16.26
C LEU A 60 13.35 -0.49 -17.62
N SER A 61 14.50 -1.09 -17.82
CA SER A 61 15.18 -1.02 -19.13
C SER A 61 14.47 -1.96 -20.12
N GLY A 62 14.09 -1.42 -21.28
CA GLY A 62 13.40 -2.19 -22.31
C GLY A 62 14.27 -3.34 -22.83
N GLY A 63 13.88 -4.58 -22.52
CA GLY A 63 14.53 -5.80 -23.03
C GLY A 63 15.36 -6.60 -22.01
N THR A 64 15.62 -6.09 -20.80
CA THR A 64 16.36 -6.85 -19.76
C THR A 64 15.59 -7.08 -18.45
N ASN A 65 14.37 -6.52 -18.32
CA ASN A 65 13.56 -6.53 -17.09
C ASN A 65 14.35 -6.10 -15.83
N LYS A 66 15.35 -5.23 -16.01
CA LYS A 66 16.12 -4.65 -14.91
C LYS A 66 15.92 -3.16 -14.86
N PHE A 67 15.80 -2.65 -13.65
CA PHE A 67 15.77 -1.22 -13.38
C PHE A 67 17.11 -0.57 -13.75
N ASP A 68 17.06 0.52 -14.54
CA ASP A 68 18.21 1.35 -14.92
C ASP A 68 17.77 2.83 -14.92
N TYR A 69 18.72 3.75 -14.97
CA TYR A 69 18.42 5.17 -15.02
C TYR A 69 17.65 5.54 -16.29
N LEU A 70 16.52 6.25 -16.12
CA LEU A 70 15.67 6.74 -17.20
C LEU A 70 16.45 7.55 -18.24
N LEU A 71 17.43 8.32 -17.78
CA LEU A 71 18.29 9.19 -18.59
C LEU A 71 19.72 8.65 -18.71
N SER A 72 19.93 7.33 -18.72
CA SER A 72 21.26 6.69 -18.75
C SER A 72 22.18 7.23 -19.86
N THR A 73 21.69 7.41 -21.09
CA THR A 73 22.44 8.02 -22.21
C THR A 73 22.91 9.44 -21.87
N TRP A 74 22.02 10.27 -21.32
CA TRP A 74 22.35 11.66 -20.94
C TRP A 74 23.30 11.71 -19.74
N ARG A 75 23.15 10.79 -18.77
CA ARG A 75 24.09 10.67 -17.64
C ARG A 75 25.50 10.36 -18.12
N SER A 76 25.65 9.36 -19.00
CA SER A 76 26.95 8.94 -19.56
C SER A 76 27.59 10.04 -20.41
N HIS A 77 26.78 10.76 -21.20
CA HIS A 77 27.25 11.91 -21.97
C HIS A 77 27.75 13.04 -21.05
N LEU A 78 26.98 13.40 -20.03
CA LEU A 78 27.33 14.48 -19.10
C LEU A 78 28.39 14.10 -18.07
N SER A 79 28.71 12.81 -17.88
CA SER A 79 29.85 12.39 -17.05
C SER A 79 31.19 12.53 -17.77
N THR A 80 31.18 12.71 -19.10
CA THR A 80 32.39 12.98 -19.87
C THR A 80 32.93 14.37 -19.53
N PRO A 81 34.15 14.52 -18.97
CA PRO A 81 34.62 15.80 -18.43
C PRO A 81 34.61 16.96 -19.44
N VAL A 82 34.94 16.67 -20.71
CA VAL A 82 34.91 17.67 -21.79
C VAL A 82 33.49 18.18 -22.05
N ILE A 83 32.50 17.30 -22.02
CA ILE A 83 31.10 17.67 -22.25
C ILE A 83 30.57 18.50 -21.09
N SER A 84 30.82 18.10 -19.84
CA SER A 84 30.42 18.89 -18.67
C SER A 84 31.08 20.27 -18.69
N LEU A 85 32.38 20.35 -19.06
CA LEU A 85 33.09 21.61 -19.22
C LEU A 85 32.42 22.51 -20.27
N ILE A 86 32.06 21.97 -21.44
CA ILE A 86 31.31 22.73 -22.46
C ILE A 86 30.00 23.26 -21.86
N GLY A 87 29.24 22.43 -21.13
CA GLY A 87 28.02 22.85 -20.44
C GLY A 87 28.24 24.01 -19.48
N TYR A 88 29.26 23.94 -18.63
CA TYR A 88 29.60 25.02 -17.70
C TYR A 88 30.09 26.29 -18.40
N LEU A 89 30.79 26.17 -19.53
CA LEU A 89 31.17 27.33 -20.35
C LEU A 89 29.95 28.00 -20.99
N LEU A 90 28.98 27.22 -21.47
CA LEU A 90 27.70 27.77 -21.98
C LEU A 90 26.92 28.48 -20.86
N PHE A 91 26.90 27.91 -19.65
CA PHE A 91 26.33 28.57 -18.48
C PHE A 91 27.07 29.87 -18.13
N LEU A 92 28.41 29.88 -18.18
CA LEU A 92 29.22 31.07 -17.94
C LEU A 92 28.88 32.19 -18.94
N ILE A 93 28.69 31.87 -20.21
CA ILE A 93 28.22 32.84 -21.22
C ILE A 93 26.87 33.43 -20.81
N SER A 94 25.93 32.59 -20.34
CA SER A 94 24.64 33.05 -19.81
C SER A 94 24.80 33.94 -18.57
N ALA A 95 25.66 33.59 -17.62
CA ALA A 95 25.92 34.40 -16.42
C ALA A 95 26.56 35.77 -16.74
N ILE A 96 27.49 35.80 -17.70
CA ILE A 96 28.05 37.06 -18.23
C ILE A 96 26.96 37.86 -18.93
N GLY A 97 26.11 37.19 -19.70
CA GLY A 97 24.94 37.80 -20.33
C GLY A 97 23.96 38.41 -19.35
N PHE A 98 23.71 37.76 -18.20
CA PHE A 98 22.91 38.31 -17.10
C PHE A 98 23.49 39.63 -16.58
N TYR A 99 24.78 39.65 -16.28
CA TYR A 99 25.47 40.86 -15.84
C TYR A 99 25.45 41.97 -16.91
N TYR A 100 25.76 41.63 -18.17
CA TYR A 100 25.79 42.57 -19.28
C TYR A 100 24.40 43.14 -19.60
N ALA A 101 23.36 42.30 -19.56
CA ALA A 101 21.96 42.68 -19.79
C ALA A 101 21.50 43.77 -18.81
N LEU A 102 21.80 43.60 -17.52
CA LEU A 102 21.43 44.56 -16.47
C LEU A 102 22.22 45.86 -16.57
N ASN A 103 23.53 45.79 -16.81
CA ASN A 103 24.38 46.98 -16.92
C ASN A 103 24.06 47.84 -18.14
N LYS A 104 23.84 47.20 -19.29
CA LYS A 104 23.47 47.89 -20.54
C LYS A 104 21.97 48.18 -20.64
N LYS A 105 21.18 47.75 -19.65
CA LYS A 105 19.73 47.96 -19.57
C LYS A 105 18.99 47.47 -20.81
N PHE A 106 19.29 46.25 -21.25
CA PHE A 106 18.58 45.63 -22.37
C PHE A 106 17.07 45.53 -22.07
N ARG A 107 16.24 45.52 -23.12
CA ARG A 107 14.79 45.38 -22.96
C ARG A 107 14.48 44.03 -22.33
N TYR A 108 13.59 44.02 -21.34
CA TYR A 108 13.14 42.83 -20.59
C TYR A 108 14.16 42.21 -19.62
N SER A 109 15.35 42.79 -19.42
CA SER A 109 16.36 42.21 -18.51
C SER A 109 15.88 42.08 -17.06
N ILE A 110 15.11 43.06 -16.56
CA ILE A 110 14.50 43.00 -15.22
C ILE A 110 13.51 41.82 -15.13
N PHE A 111 12.67 41.64 -16.15
CA PHE A 111 11.69 40.54 -16.19
C PHE A 111 12.38 39.17 -16.20
N ALA A 112 13.41 39.01 -17.03
CA ALA A 112 14.21 37.78 -17.08
C ALA A 112 14.93 37.54 -15.74
N ALA A 113 15.46 38.58 -15.10
CA ALA A 113 16.14 38.46 -13.81
C ALA A 113 15.19 38.06 -12.67
N VAL A 114 14.00 38.66 -12.61
CA VAL A 114 12.95 38.26 -11.65
C VAL A 114 12.50 36.82 -11.89
N THR A 115 12.32 36.43 -13.16
CA THR A 115 12.00 35.04 -13.52
C THR A 115 13.08 34.08 -13.02
N THR A 116 14.36 34.38 -13.29
CA THR A 116 15.48 33.59 -12.78
C THR A 116 15.47 33.50 -11.26
N ALA A 117 15.27 34.61 -10.54
CA ALA A 117 15.25 34.63 -9.08
C ALA A 117 14.14 33.74 -8.51
N ILE A 118 12.92 33.82 -9.06
CA ILE A 118 11.79 32.97 -8.63
C ILE A 118 12.08 31.50 -8.92
N CYS A 119 12.54 31.17 -10.12
CA CYS A 119 12.83 29.79 -10.49
C CYS A 119 13.94 29.19 -9.62
N VAL A 120 15.06 29.91 -9.44
CA VAL A 120 16.17 29.45 -8.61
C VAL A 120 15.71 29.28 -7.17
N PHE A 121 14.95 30.21 -6.61
CA PHE A 121 14.38 30.10 -5.26
C PHE A 121 13.62 28.78 -5.07
N PHE A 122 12.73 28.41 -5.99
CA PHE A 122 11.98 27.16 -5.85
C PHE A 122 12.84 25.90 -6.10
N LEU A 123 13.79 25.95 -7.03
CA LEU A 123 14.63 24.80 -7.36
C LEU A 123 15.67 24.47 -6.28
N ILE A 124 16.12 25.46 -5.49
CA ILE A 124 17.01 25.23 -4.33
C ILE A 124 16.25 24.89 -3.04
N GLY A 125 14.96 24.56 -3.13
CA GLY A 125 14.16 24.16 -1.97
C GLY A 125 13.33 25.26 -1.32
N GLY A 126 13.11 26.41 -1.97
CA GLY A 126 12.26 27.48 -1.42
C GLY A 126 10.82 27.03 -1.08
N SER A 127 10.35 25.91 -1.63
CA SER A 127 9.04 25.33 -1.29
C SER A 127 8.95 24.78 0.14
N THR A 128 10.03 24.31 0.81
CA THR A 128 9.93 23.91 2.23
C THR A 128 9.52 25.06 3.14
N LEU A 129 10.04 26.26 2.86
CA LEU A 129 9.76 27.45 3.65
C LEU A 129 8.26 27.77 3.62
N ILE A 130 7.61 27.55 2.47
CA ILE A 130 6.17 27.86 2.28
C ILE A 130 5.29 26.70 2.71
N ASN A 131 5.75 25.45 2.55
CA ASN A 131 5.00 24.23 2.87
C ASN A 131 4.55 24.20 4.34
N THR A 132 5.42 24.63 5.26
CA THR A 132 5.08 24.70 6.70
C THR A 132 3.92 25.66 7.01
N THR A 133 3.60 26.58 6.10
CA THR A 133 2.56 27.59 6.29
C THR A 133 1.28 27.27 5.52
N ILE A 134 1.39 26.64 4.34
CA ILE A 134 0.25 26.25 3.48
C ILE A 134 0.51 24.85 2.88
N PRO A 135 0.02 23.77 3.52
CA PRO A 135 0.29 22.38 3.13
C PRO A 135 -0.04 22.08 1.65
N LEU A 136 -1.14 22.62 1.15
CA LEU A 136 -1.54 22.48 -0.25
C LEU A 136 -0.51 23.05 -1.24
N VAL A 137 0.18 24.13 -0.89
CA VAL A 137 1.26 24.69 -1.73
C VAL A 137 2.44 23.72 -1.75
N GLY A 138 2.71 23.05 -0.64
CA GLY A 138 3.67 21.95 -0.57
C GLY A 138 3.35 20.82 -1.54
N GLU A 139 2.10 20.34 -1.56
CA GLU A 139 1.67 19.28 -2.47
C GLU A 139 1.70 19.76 -3.93
N LEU A 140 1.19 20.97 -4.21
CA LEU A 140 1.20 21.56 -5.56
C LEU A 140 2.63 21.71 -6.09
N PHE A 141 3.59 22.10 -5.26
CA PHE A 141 4.99 22.29 -5.65
C PHE A 141 5.92 21.17 -5.16
N ARG A 142 5.39 19.96 -4.91
CA ARG A 142 6.18 18.79 -4.45
C ARG A 142 7.32 18.40 -5.39
N SER A 143 7.14 18.66 -6.68
CA SER A 143 8.15 18.55 -7.73
C SER A 143 8.38 19.94 -8.33
N PRO A 144 9.28 20.77 -7.74
CA PRO A 144 9.60 22.09 -8.26
C PRO A 144 10.23 22.03 -9.65
N PHE A 145 11.09 21.04 -9.92
CA PHE A 145 11.81 20.94 -11.19
C PHE A 145 10.87 20.91 -12.40
N THR A 146 9.77 20.16 -12.32
CA THR A 146 8.79 20.06 -13.42
C THR A 146 8.04 21.36 -13.72
N LYS A 147 8.04 22.33 -12.79
CA LYS A 147 7.30 23.60 -12.91
C LYS A 147 8.21 24.78 -13.25
N PHE A 148 9.42 24.79 -12.70
CA PHE A 148 10.33 25.94 -12.77
C PHE A 148 11.51 25.77 -13.73
N SER A 149 11.79 24.55 -14.21
CA SER A 149 12.88 24.32 -15.19
C SER A 149 12.60 24.98 -16.54
N THR A 150 11.37 24.90 -17.07
CA THR A 150 11.02 25.49 -18.37
C THR A 150 11.07 27.03 -18.37
N PRO A 151 10.51 27.75 -17.39
CA PRO A 151 10.70 29.21 -17.32
C PRO A 151 12.17 29.61 -17.08
N LEU A 152 12.93 28.80 -16.34
CA LEU A 152 14.36 29.05 -16.13
C LEU A 152 15.15 28.87 -17.43
N SER A 153 14.86 27.83 -18.23
CA SER A 153 15.53 27.59 -19.51
C SER A 153 15.26 28.73 -20.50
N PHE A 154 14.06 29.32 -20.48
CA PHE A 154 13.75 30.52 -21.25
C PHE A 154 14.60 31.73 -20.80
N ALA A 155 14.73 31.96 -19.49
CA ALA A 155 15.59 33.03 -18.97
C ALA A 155 17.07 32.79 -19.35
N TYR A 156 17.54 31.54 -19.29
CA TYR A 156 18.87 31.15 -19.73
C TYR A 156 19.08 31.44 -21.22
N ALA A 157 18.12 31.10 -22.08
CA ALA A 157 18.22 31.39 -23.52
C ALA A 157 18.32 32.90 -23.81
N TYR A 158 17.56 33.72 -23.09
CA TYR A 158 17.65 35.18 -23.19
C TYR A 158 19.04 35.70 -22.77
N PHE A 159 19.51 35.31 -21.59
CA PHE A 159 20.81 35.77 -21.10
C PHE A 159 21.98 35.21 -21.91
N PHE A 160 21.91 33.95 -22.34
CA PHE A 160 22.87 33.36 -23.27
C PHE A 160 22.98 34.16 -24.57
N SER A 161 21.86 34.59 -25.15
CA SER A 161 21.85 35.46 -26.34
C SER A 161 22.58 36.78 -26.08
N VAL A 162 22.31 37.43 -24.93
CA VAL A 162 23.03 38.66 -24.53
C VAL A 162 24.52 38.39 -24.26
N GLY A 163 24.86 37.22 -23.72
CA GLY A 163 26.24 36.77 -23.53
C GLY A 163 26.97 36.59 -24.86
N CYS A 164 26.32 36.05 -25.88
CA CYS A 164 26.86 36.00 -27.24
C CYS A 164 27.10 37.39 -27.82
N ILE A 165 26.20 38.36 -27.58
CA ILE A 165 26.42 39.77 -27.96
C ILE A 165 27.68 40.31 -27.26
N PHE A 166 27.83 40.06 -25.96
CA PHE A 166 29.03 40.46 -25.23
C PHE A 166 30.30 39.84 -25.82
N LEU A 167 30.30 38.56 -26.19
CA LEU A 167 31.45 37.92 -26.83
C LEU A 167 31.80 38.59 -28.17
N LEU A 168 30.79 38.89 -29.00
CA LEU A 168 30.99 39.61 -30.25
C LEU A 168 31.55 41.02 -30.02
N ASP A 169 31.02 41.74 -29.02
CA ASP A 169 31.52 43.06 -28.62
C ASP A 169 32.97 42.98 -28.10
N LEU A 170 33.33 41.93 -27.35
CA LEU A 170 34.69 41.73 -26.84
C LEU A 170 35.70 41.46 -27.97
N PHE A 171 35.32 40.66 -28.95
CA PHE A 171 36.16 40.36 -30.13
C PHE A 171 36.07 41.41 -31.24
N SER A 172 35.22 42.44 -31.07
CA SER A 172 35.09 43.55 -32.02
C SER A 172 36.37 44.37 -32.17
N TYR A 173 37.28 44.33 -31.17
CA TYR A 173 38.61 44.96 -31.24
C TYR A 173 39.45 44.45 -32.43
N LEU A 174 39.19 43.24 -32.94
CA LEU A 174 39.90 42.63 -34.07
C LEU A 174 39.32 43.01 -35.46
N HIS A 175 38.21 43.76 -35.53
CA HIS A 175 37.63 44.43 -36.73
C HIS A 175 37.52 43.63 -38.05
N ASN A 176 37.36 42.30 -38.03
CA ASN A 176 37.18 41.48 -39.24
C ASN A 176 35.83 40.73 -39.25
N ARG A 177 35.17 40.62 -40.41
CA ARG A 177 33.95 39.78 -40.60
C ARG A 177 34.21 38.32 -40.27
N LEU A 178 35.44 37.84 -40.44
CA LEU A 178 35.83 36.47 -40.15
C LEU A 178 35.75 36.14 -38.65
N THR A 179 36.09 37.06 -37.73
CA THR A 179 36.06 36.79 -36.29
C THR A 179 34.65 36.57 -35.79
N HIS A 180 33.68 37.36 -36.27
CA HIS A 180 32.27 37.18 -35.96
C HIS A 180 31.74 35.81 -36.38
N ALA A 181 32.06 35.40 -37.62
CA ALA A 181 31.66 34.10 -38.15
C ALA A 181 32.28 32.95 -37.34
N VAL A 182 33.57 33.05 -37.00
CA VAL A 182 34.28 32.05 -36.21
C VAL A 182 33.72 31.95 -34.80
N THR A 183 33.48 33.07 -34.10
CA THR A 183 32.90 33.07 -32.74
C THR A 183 31.52 32.41 -32.74
N LEU A 184 30.63 32.79 -33.65
CA LEU A 184 29.30 32.18 -33.75
C LEU A 184 29.36 30.70 -34.14
N PHE A 185 30.27 30.33 -35.04
CA PHE A 185 30.49 28.94 -35.43
C PHE A 185 30.98 28.11 -34.23
N THR A 186 31.95 28.61 -33.45
CA THR A 186 32.45 27.92 -32.25
C THR A 186 31.35 27.73 -31.21
N VAL A 187 30.54 28.76 -30.95
CA VAL A 187 29.41 28.65 -30.01
C VAL A 187 28.37 27.64 -30.52
N LEU A 188 28.04 27.68 -31.82
CA LEU A 188 27.11 26.72 -32.42
C LEU A 188 27.62 25.28 -32.32
N ILE A 189 28.88 25.04 -32.66
CA ILE A 189 29.51 23.72 -32.55
C ILE A 189 29.53 23.24 -31.08
N ALA A 190 29.83 24.12 -30.13
CA ALA A 190 29.77 23.78 -28.71
C ALA A 190 28.35 23.34 -28.27
N ILE A 191 27.31 24.04 -28.71
CA ILE A 191 25.91 23.65 -28.45
C ILE A 191 25.60 22.29 -29.09
N LEU A 192 26.00 22.07 -30.35
CA LEU A 192 25.76 20.81 -31.06
C LEU A 192 26.48 19.63 -30.41
N ILE A 193 27.71 19.82 -29.94
CA ILE A 193 28.47 18.80 -29.21
C ILE A 193 27.80 18.50 -27.87
N TYR A 194 27.40 19.54 -27.12
CA TYR A 194 26.70 19.38 -25.84
C TYR A 194 25.36 18.65 -26.01
N MET A 195 24.62 18.94 -27.08
CA MET A 195 23.28 18.39 -27.36
C MET A 195 23.28 17.14 -28.25
N SER A 196 24.44 16.52 -28.52
CA SER A 196 24.53 15.42 -29.48
C SER A 196 23.57 14.24 -29.22
N PRO A 197 23.23 13.83 -27.98
CA PRO A 197 22.25 12.75 -27.77
C PRO A 197 20.84 13.08 -28.27
N ALA A 198 20.44 14.35 -28.26
CA ALA A 198 19.14 14.77 -28.78
C ALA A 198 19.01 14.46 -30.29
N PHE A 199 20.11 14.61 -31.03
CA PHE A 199 20.17 14.37 -32.47
C PHE A 199 20.43 12.90 -32.84
N SER A 200 20.78 12.05 -31.85
CA SER A 200 21.04 10.62 -32.05
C SER A 200 19.81 9.75 -31.74
N GLY A 201 18.61 10.34 -31.70
CA GLY A 201 17.37 9.64 -31.38
C GLY A 201 17.02 9.56 -29.89
N ASN A 202 17.81 10.17 -28.99
CA ASN A 202 17.57 10.18 -27.53
C ASN A 202 16.94 11.50 -27.02
N PHE A 203 16.30 12.28 -27.91
CA PHE A 203 15.50 13.44 -27.49
C PHE A 203 14.22 13.04 -26.75
N LEU A 204 13.50 12.05 -27.29
CA LEU A 204 12.39 11.38 -26.61
C LEU A 204 12.81 9.97 -26.21
N SER A 205 12.48 9.52 -25.01
CA SER A 205 12.78 8.14 -24.61
C SER A 205 12.14 7.12 -25.58
N PRO A 206 12.85 6.05 -25.98
CA PRO A 206 12.27 4.97 -26.78
C PRO A 206 11.02 4.36 -26.14
N SER A 207 10.94 4.33 -24.81
CA SER A 207 9.78 3.83 -24.07
C SER A 207 8.51 4.67 -24.25
N MET A 208 8.61 5.92 -24.71
CA MET A 208 7.45 6.76 -25.03
C MET A 208 6.93 6.57 -26.46
N ARG A 209 7.62 5.77 -27.30
CA ARG A 209 7.30 5.56 -28.72
C ARG A 209 6.71 4.17 -28.99
N ARG A 210 6.01 3.60 -28.00
CA ARG A 210 5.40 2.27 -28.08
C ARG A 210 4.08 2.32 -28.85
N SER A 211 3.83 1.32 -29.69
CA SER A 211 2.55 1.11 -30.36
C SER A 211 1.58 0.41 -29.42
N ILE A 212 0.37 0.94 -29.26
CA ILE A 212 -0.70 0.29 -28.50
C ILE A 212 -1.18 -0.95 -29.29
N PRO A 213 -1.26 -2.14 -28.67
CA PRO A 213 -1.81 -3.35 -29.30
C PRO A 213 -3.23 -3.16 -29.86
N THR A 214 -3.57 -3.89 -30.92
CA THR A 214 -4.83 -3.75 -31.66
C THR A 214 -6.07 -4.11 -30.84
N GLU A 215 -5.95 -5.09 -29.97
CA GLU A 215 -6.96 -5.59 -29.03
C GLU A 215 -7.53 -4.47 -28.15
N TYR A 216 -6.75 -3.44 -27.79
CA TYR A 216 -7.28 -2.30 -27.05
C TYR A 216 -8.24 -1.43 -27.88
N PHE A 217 -7.99 -1.29 -29.18
CA PHE A 217 -8.93 -0.58 -30.06
C PHE A 217 -10.20 -1.40 -30.30
N GLU A 218 -10.08 -2.72 -30.38
CA GLU A 218 -11.24 -3.64 -30.42
C GLU A 218 -12.06 -3.57 -29.13
N LEU A 219 -11.38 -3.46 -27.98
CA LEU A 219 -12.01 -3.24 -26.68
C LEU A 219 -12.81 -1.93 -26.66
N PHE A 220 -12.25 -0.86 -27.20
CA PHE A 220 -12.95 0.44 -27.31
C PHE A 220 -14.17 0.33 -28.23
N ASP A 221 -14.07 -0.40 -29.34
CA ASP A 221 -15.19 -0.63 -30.25
C ASP A 221 -16.29 -1.51 -29.61
N PHE A 222 -15.92 -2.46 -28.74
CA PHE A 222 -16.86 -3.23 -27.92
C PHE A 222 -17.62 -2.32 -26.96
N PHE A 223 -16.92 -1.56 -26.12
CA PHE A 223 -17.56 -0.71 -25.10
C PHE A 223 -18.34 0.46 -25.68
N ARG A 224 -18.01 0.93 -26.89
CA ARG A 224 -18.82 1.93 -27.62
C ARG A 224 -20.25 1.45 -27.89
N LYS A 225 -20.47 0.13 -27.99
CA LYS A 225 -21.79 -0.48 -28.23
C LYS A 225 -22.55 -0.79 -26.94
N GLN A 226 -21.87 -0.77 -25.79
CA GLN A 226 -22.49 -1.03 -24.48
C GLN A 226 -23.11 0.24 -23.91
N ASP A 227 -24.03 0.09 -22.96
CA ASP A 227 -24.65 1.22 -22.27
C ASP A 227 -23.59 2.04 -21.51
N PRO A 228 -23.46 3.36 -21.75
CA PRO A 228 -22.51 4.21 -21.02
C PRO A 228 -22.84 4.32 -19.53
N ALA A 229 -24.08 4.02 -19.12
CA ALA A 229 -24.51 4.02 -17.73
C ALA A 229 -24.25 2.70 -17.00
N THR A 230 -23.12 2.06 -17.31
CA THR A 230 -22.61 0.85 -16.67
C THR A 230 -21.19 1.07 -16.17
N ARG A 231 -20.74 0.31 -15.16
CA ARG A 231 -19.42 0.50 -14.52
C ARG A 231 -18.47 -0.67 -14.80
N ILE A 232 -17.18 -0.35 -14.99
CA ILE A 232 -16.11 -1.31 -15.25
C ILE A 232 -15.17 -1.38 -14.04
N ALA A 233 -14.83 -2.58 -13.61
CA ALA A 233 -13.66 -2.87 -12.78
C ALA A 233 -12.58 -3.50 -13.66
N ASN A 234 -11.39 -2.88 -13.73
CA ASN A 234 -10.27 -3.38 -14.51
C ASN A 234 -9.23 -4.04 -13.61
N PHE A 235 -8.77 -5.22 -14.01
CA PHE A 235 -7.80 -6.06 -13.32
C PHE A 235 -6.65 -6.44 -14.26
N PRO A 236 -5.46 -6.71 -13.71
CA PRO A 236 -5.12 -6.72 -12.29
C PRO A 236 -4.97 -5.31 -11.67
N GLN A 237 -5.25 -5.21 -10.37
CA GLN A 237 -4.96 -4.02 -9.54
C GLN A 237 -3.98 -4.42 -8.43
N ASN A 238 -2.79 -4.88 -8.81
CA ASN A 238 -1.88 -5.61 -7.93
C ASN A 238 -1.09 -4.74 -6.95
N ASP A 239 -0.85 -3.48 -7.25
CA ASP A 239 -0.10 -2.56 -6.38
C ASP A 239 -0.89 -1.30 -6.09
N PHE A 240 -0.52 -0.58 -5.03
CA PHE A 240 -1.21 0.65 -4.63
C PHE A 240 -0.71 1.90 -5.39
N TRP A 241 0.29 1.81 -6.27
CA TRP A 241 0.91 2.98 -6.92
C TRP A 241 0.08 3.54 -8.07
N GLY A 242 -0.75 2.70 -8.71
CA GLY A 242 -1.51 3.10 -9.89
C GLY A 242 -0.62 3.43 -11.09
N TRP A 243 0.61 2.92 -11.10
CA TRP A 243 1.56 3.05 -12.19
C TRP A 243 1.82 1.67 -12.78
N LEU A 244 1.07 1.35 -13.83
CA LEU A 244 1.05 0.01 -14.41
C LEU A 244 2.22 -0.22 -15.36
N TYR A 245 2.66 -1.47 -15.44
CA TYR A 245 3.68 -1.95 -16.35
C TYR A 245 3.06 -2.96 -17.30
N TYR A 246 3.36 -2.82 -18.60
CA TYR A 246 2.84 -3.70 -19.63
C TYR A 246 3.96 -4.47 -20.33
N ASP A 247 3.71 -5.71 -20.71
CA ASP A 247 4.64 -6.60 -21.43
C ASP A 247 5.11 -6.03 -22.78
N TRP A 248 4.29 -5.21 -23.44
CA TRP A 248 4.62 -4.49 -24.68
C TRP A 248 5.38 -3.16 -24.44
N GLY A 249 5.72 -2.87 -23.17
CA GLY A 249 6.67 -1.83 -22.77
C GLY A 249 6.09 -0.46 -22.47
N TYR A 250 4.76 -0.29 -22.50
CA TYR A 250 4.12 0.92 -21.96
C TYR A 250 4.09 0.87 -20.44
N ARG A 251 4.23 2.06 -19.85
CA ARG A 251 4.22 2.27 -18.40
C ARG A 251 3.58 3.62 -18.11
N GLY A 252 2.74 3.67 -17.09
CA GLY A 252 2.06 4.91 -16.76
C GLY A 252 0.81 4.69 -15.93
N SER A 253 0.08 5.78 -15.72
CA SER A 253 -1.20 5.77 -15.01
C SER A 253 -2.32 5.02 -15.75
N GLY A 254 -2.12 4.64 -17.02
CA GLY A 254 -3.14 3.99 -17.85
C GLY A 254 -3.63 4.86 -19.01
N PHE A 255 -4.45 4.27 -19.88
CA PHE A 255 -4.98 4.93 -21.09
C PHE A 255 -6.42 4.51 -21.48
N LEU A 256 -7.01 3.55 -20.77
CA LEU A 256 -8.30 2.94 -21.16
C LEU A 256 -9.46 3.94 -21.22
N TRP A 257 -9.51 4.89 -20.29
CA TRP A 257 -10.57 5.90 -20.19
C TRP A 257 -10.58 6.92 -21.35
N TYR A 258 -9.55 6.95 -22.21
CA TYR A 258 -9.60 7.76 -23.44
C TYR A 258 -10.48 7.13 -24.53
N GLY A 259 -10.64 5.80 -24.51
CA GLY A 259 -11.40 5.04 -25.51
C GLY A 259 -12.76 4.52 -25.03
N ILE A 260 -13.00 4.54 -23.72
CA ILE A 260 -14.17 3.93 -23.06
C ILE A 260 -15.01 5.03 -22.40
N LYS A 261 -16.34 4.98 -22.57
CA LYS A 261 -17.27 5.98 -22.03
C LYS A 261 -17.80 5.63 -20.63
N GLN A 262 -17.84 4.34 -20.32
CA GLN A 262 -18.25 3.82 -19.04
C GLN A 262 -17.26 4.25 -17.95
N PRO A 263 -17.71 4.65 -16.75
CA PRO A 263 -16.81 4.88 -15.62
C PRO A 263 -16.01 3.62 -15.29
N ILE A 264 -14.69 3.79 -15.17
CA ILE A 264 -13.75 2.73 -14.81
C ILE A 264 -13.26 2.98 -13.38
N LEU A 265 -13.27 1.95 -12.54
CA LEU A 265 -12.71 1.98 -11.19
C LEU A 265 -11.18 1.83 -11.20
N ASP A 266 -10.51 2.69 -11.98
CA ASP A 266 -9.07 2.65 -12.20
C ASP A 266 -8.31 3.40 -11.09
N ARG A 267 -7.11 2.92 -10.78
CA ARG A 267 -6.21 3.46 -9.76
C ARG A 267 -5.72 4.87 -10.06
N ALA A 268 -5.71 5.30 -11.33
CA ALA A 268 -5.36 6.67 -11.69
C ALA A 268 -6.25 7.74 -11.02
N PHE A 269 -7.46 7.37 -10.60
CA PHE A 269 -8.45 8.30 -10.06
C PHE A 269 -8.59 8.24 -8.54
N ASP A 270 -8.04 7.22 -7.88
CA ASP A 270 -8.30 6.98 -6.45
C ASP A 270 -7.56 7.95 -5.51
N VAL A 271 -6.43 8.53 -5.95
CA VAL A 271 -5.69 9.56 -5.21
C VAL A 271 -6.49 10.85 -5.00
N TRP A 272 -7.57 11.04 -5.76
CA TRP A 272 -8.43 12.22 -5.69
C TRP A 272 -9.73 11.97 -4.90
N SER A 273 -9.96 10.75 -4.43
CA SER A 273 -11.23 10.30 -3.84
C SER A 273 -11.00 9.20 -2.79
N ARG A 274 -11.31 9.50 -1.52
CA ARG A 274 -11.16 8.53 -0.43
C ARG A 274 -12.01 7.28 -0.68
N GLU A 275 -13.22 7.45 -1.18
CA GLU A 275 -14.17 6.37 -1.48
C GLU A 275 -13.63 5.44 -2.57
N SER A 276 -12.91 5.99 -3.57
CA SER A 276 -12.28 5.21 -4.64
C SER A 276 -11.07 4.44 -4.13
N GLN A 277 -10.29 5.02 -3.21
CA GLN A 277 -9.18 4.32 -2.56
C GLN A 277 -9.70 3.18 -1.66
N VAL A 278 -10.80 3.41 -0.94
CA VAL A 278 -11.47 2.37 -0.13
C VAL A 278 -11.93 1.20 -1.00
N TYR A 279 -12.53 1.46 -2.17
CA TYR A 279 -12.89 0.41 -3.12
C TYR A 279 -11.66 -0.46 -3.46
N TYR A 280 -10.54 0.18 -3.80
CA TYR A 280 -9.31 -0.53 -4.14
C TYR A 280 -8.84 -1.42 -2.98
N GLU A 281 -8.80 -0.88 -1.76
CA GLU A 281 -8.38 -1.63 -0.57
C GLU A 281 -9.27 -2.84 -0.30
N GLU A 282 -10.60 -2.69 -0.44
CA GLU A 282 -11.57 -3.77 -0.25
C GLU A 282 -11.48 -4.85 -1.34
N ILE A 283 -11.47 -4.47 -2.62
CA ILE A 283 -11.46 -5.45 -3.73
C ILE A 283 -10.13 -6.20 -3.77
N ASN A 284 -9.03 -5.50 -3.47
CA ASN A 284 -7.71 -6.10 -3.40
C ASN A 284 -7.58 -7.07 -2.22
N SER A 285 -8.10 -6.70 -1.04
CA SER A 285 -8.12 -7.62 0.11
C SER A 285 -8.96 -8.87 -0.19
N ALA A 286 -10.12 -8.73 -0.85
CA ALA A 286 -10.97 -9.87 -1.21
C ALA A 286 -10.29 -10.83 -2.20
N ILE A 287 -9.65 -10.31 -3.26
CA ILE A 287 -8.95 -11.15 -4.26
C ILE A 287 -7.78 -11.91 -3.63
N TYR A 288 -6.92 -11.21 -2.87
CA TYR A 288 -5.71 -11.84 -2.32
C TYR A 288 -6.00 -12.73 -1.10
N SER A 289 -7.14 -12.54 -0.44
CA SER A 289 -7.65 -13.47 0.58
C SER A 289 -8.42 -14.65 -0.02
N GLU A 290 -8.68 -14.63 -1.34
CA GLU A 290 -9.57 -15.58 -2.04
C GLU A 290 -10.97 -15.66 -1.40
N ASP A 291 -11.44 -14.53 -0.84
CA ASP A 291 -12.77 -14.37 -0.26
C ASP A 291 -13.75 -13.98 -1.37
N TRP A 292 -14.16 -14.99 -2.14
CA TRP A 292 -15.02 -14.82 -3.31
C TRP A 292 -16.44 -14.39 -2.96
N ASP A 293 -16.93 -14.72 -1.76
CA ASP A 293 -18.23 -14.24 -1.26
C ASP A 293 -18.17 -12.72 -1.02
N ARG A 294 -17.10 -12.23 -0.38
CA ARG A 294 -16.84 -10.80 -0.23
C ARG A 294 -16.63 -10.13 -1.59
N PHE A 295 -15.86 -10.74 -2.49
CA PHE A 295 -15.67 -10.22 -3.85
C PHE A 295 -17.01 -10.00 -4.57
N ASP A 296 -17.88 -11.01 -4.61
CA ASP A 296 -19.21 -10.92 -5.23
C ASP A 296 -20.09 -9.86 -4.55
N HIS A 297 -19.99 -9.73 -3.22
CA HIS A 297 -20.64 -8.64 -2.49
C HIS A 297 -20.15 -7.26 -2.94
N LEU A 298 -18.84 -7.07 -3.12
CA LEU A 298 -18.24 -5.81 -3.58
C LEU A 298 -18.65 -5.47 -5.01
N ILE A 299 -18.76 -6.46 -5.91
CA ILE A 299 -19.30 -6.26 -7.27
C ILE A 299 -20.71 -5.66 -7.20
N SER A 300 -21.56 -6.13 -6.28
CA SER A 300 -22.89 -5.55 -6.04
C SER A 300 -22.83 -4.17 -5.36
N LYS A 301 -22.04 -4.03 -4.29
CA LYS A 301 -21.88 -2.80 -3.49
C LYS A 301 -21.47 -1.60 -4.35
N TYR A 302 -20.57 -1.82 -5.31
CA TYR A 302 -20.07 -0.79 -6.21
C TYR A 302 -20.80 -0.71 -7.54
N SER A 303 -21.87 -1.50 -7.72
CA SER A 303 -22.67 -1.54 -8.94
C SER A 303 -21.83 -1.79 -10.19
N ILE A 304 -20.91 -2.75 -10.12
CA ILE A 304 -20.02 -3.13 -11.23
C ILE A 304 -20.78 -4.02 -12.20
N ASN A 305 -20.73 -3.68 -13.50
CA ASN A 305 -21.39 -4.43 -14.56
C ASN A 305 -20.40 -5.27 -15.37
N TRP A 306 -19.18 -4.76 -15.53
CA TRP A 306 -18.16 -5.37 -16.36
C TRP A 306 -16.87 -5.57 -15.57
N LEU A 307 -16.26 -6.73 -15.73
CA LEU A 307 -14.94 -7.04 -15.22
C LEU A 307 -14.01 -7.22 -16.42
N LEU A 308 -12.98 -6.37 -16.50
CA LEU A 308 -11.98 -6.36 -17.56
C LEU A 308 -10.69 -6.99 -17.02
N ILE A 309 -10.28 -8.12 -17.56
CA ILE A 309 -9.01 -8.79 -17.24
C ILE A 309 -8.01 -8.50 -18.37
N ASP A 310 -6.89 -7.87 -18.04
CA ASP A 310 -5.83 -7.51 -18.99
C ASP A 310 -4.51 -8.24 -18.66
N HIS A 311 -4.18 -9.27 -19.45
CA HIS A 311 -2.96 -10.07 -19.29
C HIS A 311 -1.68 -9.36 -19.75
N HIS A 312 -1.80 -8.20 -20.41
CA HIS A 312 -0.60 -7.42 -20.73
C HIS A 312 -0.01 -6.76 -19.48
N VAL A 313 -0.78 -6.59 -18.40
CA VAL A 313 -0.28 -6.00 -17.16
C VAL A 313 0.64 -7.00 -16.44
N ILE A 314 1.85 -6.55 -16.12
CA ILE A 314 2.89 -7.36 -15.49
C ILE A 314 3.38 -6.73 -14.18
N ALA A 315 3.89 -7.57 -13.27
CA ALA A 315 4.75 -7.11 -12.20
C ALA A 315 6.20 -6.97 -12.69
N PRO A 316 6.88 -5.83 -12.49
CA PRO A 316 8.25 -5.61 -12.96
C PRO A 316 9.26 -6.65 -12.50
N GLU A 317 9.12 -7.14 -11.26
CA GLU A 317 10.04 -8.12 -10.66
C GLU A 317 9.83 -9.54 -11.20
N GLY A 318 8.69 -9.80 -11.86
CA GLY A 318 8.32 -11.09 -12.45
C GLY A 318 8.04 -12.23 -11.46
N ARG A 319 8.23 -12.00 -10.16
CA ARG A 319 7.97 -12.99 -9.09
C ARG A 319 6.67 -12.76 -8.34
N VAL A 320 6.08 -11.57 -8.46
CA VAL A 320 4.85 -11.20 -7.77
C VAL A 320 3.68 -11.91 -8.45
N ASP A 321 2.91 -12.64 -7.67
CA ASP A 321 1.64 -13.21 -8.09
C ASP A 321 0.57 -12.11 -8.13
N LEU A 322 -0.07 -11.97 -9.29
CA LEU A 322 -1.12 -10.97 -9.52
C LEU A 322 -2.52 -11.47 -9.14
N LYS A 323 -2.66 -12.77 -8.82
CA LYS A 323 -3.93 -13.49 -8.57
C LYS A 323 -4.91 -13.46 -9.74
N THR A 324 -4.43 -13.19 -10.96
CA THR A 324 -5.27 -13.11 -12.17
C THR A 324 -5.88 -14.47 -12.51
N LYS A 325 -5.11 -15.55 -12.31
CA LYS A 325 -5.54 -16.92 -12.62
C LYS A 325 -6.69 -17.36 -11.71
N GLU A 326 -6.53 -17.19 -10.40
CA GLU A 326 -7.52 -17.51 -9.37
C GLU A 326 -8.79 -16.70 -9.57
N LEU A 327 -8.65 -15.41 -9.91
CA LEU A 327 -9.78 -14.56 -10.26
C LEU A 327 -10.51 -15.10 -11.51
N GLU A 328 -9.82 -15.42 -12.59
CA GLU A 328 -10.45 -15.99 -13.80
C GLU A 328 -11.09 -17.36 -13.56
N GLU A 329 -10.50 -18.21 -12.72
CA GLU A 329 -11.09 -19.47 -12.27
C GLU A 329 -12.42 -19.22 -11.54
N HIS A 330 -12.50 -18.25 -10.63
CA HIS A 330 -13.76 -17.85 -10.01
C HIS A 330 -14.77 -17.31 -11.02
N LEU A 331 -14.36 -16.39 -11.91
CA LEU A 331 -15.25 -15.78 -12.90
C LEU A 331 -15.79 -16.78 -13.93
N SER A 332 -15.02 -17.82 -14.27
CA SER A 332 -15.42 -18.84 -15.24
C SER A 332 -16.31 -19.93 -14.63
N THR A 333 -16.18 -20.20 -13.32
CA THR A 333 -16.93 -21.25 -12.62
C THR A 333 -18.20 -20.73 -11.94
N SER A 334 -18.21 -19.47 -11.50
CA SER A 334 -19.34 -18.87 -10.80
C SER A 334 -20.50 -18.57 -11.76
N PRO A 335 -21.76 -18.91 -11.39
CA PRO A 335 -22.93 -18.57 -12.20
C PRO A 335 -23.22 -17.06 -12.23
N ASN A 336 -22.56 -16.28 -11.37
CA ASN A 336 -22.73 -14.83 -11.26
C ASN A 336 -22.07 -14.06 -12.40
N TYR A 337 -21.30 -14.71 -13.27
CA TYR A 337 -20.57 -14.06 -14.36
C TYR A 337 -20.79 -14.77 -15.69
N SER A 338 -20.48 -14.08 -16.79
CA SER A 338 -20.35 -14.70 -18.11
C SER A 338 -19.33 -13.95 -18.96
N LEU A 339 -18.49 -14.69 -19.66
CA LEU A 339 -17.57 -14.12 -20.64
C LEU A 339 -18.34 -13.50 -21.80
N SER A 340 -18.19 -12.19 -21.99
CA SER A 340 -18.87 -11.42 -23.04
C SER A 340 -17.99 -11.21 -24.27
N THR A 341 -16.69 -11.02 -24.07
CA THR A 341 -15.72 -10.98 -25.18
C THR A 341 -14.34 -11.45 -24.73
N ASN A 342 -13.60 -12.03 -25.67
CA ASN A 342 -12.21 -12.43 -25.56
C ASN A 342 -11.48 -11.84 -26.78
N LEU A 343 -10.50 -10.98 -26.53
CA LEU A 343 -9.71 -10.30 -27.53
C LEU A 343 -8.30 -10.88 -27.47
N ASN A 344 -7.94 -11.63 -28.51
CA ASN A 344 -6.60 -12.21 -28.70
C ASN A 344 -6.09 -13.12 -27.55
N ASN A 345 -6.97 -13.69 -26.71
CA ASN A 345 -6.59 -14.42 -25.50
C ASN A 345 -5.72 -13.61 -24.51
N THR A 346 -5.70 -12.28 -24.63
CA THR A 346 -4.94 -11.38 -23.74
C THR A 346 -5.87 -10.46 -22.96
N ILE A 347 -7.00 -10.06 -23.53
CA ILE A 347 -7.98 -9.22 -22.85
C ILE A 347 -9.32 -9.94 -22.81
N PHE A 348 -9.84 -10.14 -21.60
CA PHE A 348 -11.13 -10.80 -21.35
C PHE A 348 -12.09 -9.82 -20.68
N VAL A 349 -13.35 -9.82 -21.12
CA VAL A 349 -14.41 -9.02 -20.52
C VAL A 349 -15.53 -9.93 -20.07
N TYR A 350 -15.82 -9.91 -18.78
CA TYR A 350 -16.92 -10.63 -18.16
C TYR A 350 -18.05 -9.65 -17.81
N GLU A 351 -19.27 -10.04 -18.11
CA GLU A 351 -20.48 -9.39 -17.61
C GLU A 351 -20.87 -9.98 -16.26
N SER A 352 -21.16 -9.10 -15.30
CA SER A 352 -21.72 -9.49 -14.00
C SER A 352 -23.24 -9.65 -14.11
N LYS A 353 -23.71 -10.84 -13.76
CA LYS A 353 -25.13 -11.17 -13.54
C LYS A 353 -25.54 -10.95 -12.08
N VAL A 354 -24.60 -10.56 -11.21
CA VAL A 354 -24.91 -10.16 -9.84
C VAL A 354 -25.96 -9.06 -9.89
N LYS A 355 -27.04 -9.23 -9.14
CA LYS A 355 -28.23 -8.38 -9.24
C LYS A 355 -27.90 -6.93 -8.89
N ASN A 356 -27.58 -6.13 -9.90
CA ASN A 356 -27.31 -4.71 -9.76
C ASN A 356 -28.67 -3.98 -9.82
N ASN A 357 -29.18 -3.58 -8.65
CA ASN A 357 -30.52 -3.00 -8.55
C ASN A 357 -30.55 -1.49 -8.89
N THR A 358 -29.60 -1.04 -9.70
CA THR A 358 -29.49 0.35 -10.12
C THR A 358 -29.85 0.47 -11.59
N LYS A 359 -30.51 1.57 -11.96
CA LYS A 359 -30.71 1.95 -13.36
C LYS A 359 -30.17 3.35 -13.53
N ASN A 360 -29.22 3.53 -14.45
CA ASN A 360 -28.48 4.78 -14.59
C ASN A 360 -27.79 5.22 -13.28
N PHE A 361 -27.20 4.27 -12.55
CA PHE A 361 -26.60 4.49 -11.23
C PHE A 361 -27.57 5.02 -10.15
N ILE A 362 -28.89 4.92 -10.34
CA ILE A 362 -29.89 5.38 -9.38
C ILE A 362 -30.72 4.21 -8.87
N SER A 363 -31.03 4.22 -7.57
CA SER A 363 -32.03 3.35 -6.95
C SER A 363 -32.91 4.13 -5.97
N ALA A 364 -34.09 3.58 -5.63
CA ALA A 364 -34.81 3.98 -4.43
C ALA A 364 -34.97 2.79 -3.48
N SER A 365 -34.71 3.01 -2.19
CA SER A 365 -34.79 1.98 -1.15
C SER A 365 -35.47 2.49 0.11
N THR A 366 -36.04 1.60 0.93
CA THR A 366 -36.44 2.01 2.29
C THR A 366 -35.22 2.52 3.06
N LYS A 367 -35.48 3.39 4.03
CA LYS A 367 -34.49 3.84 5.00
C LYS A 367 -34.07 2.66 5.89
N SER A 368 -33.10 1.90 5.43
CA SER A 368 -32.45 0.82 6.18
C SER A 368 -30.97 1.15 6.28
N THR A 369 -30.43 1.03 7.48
CA THR A 369 -29.03 1.32 7.76
C THR A 369 -28.42 0.05 8.32
N SER A 370 -27.39 -0.44 7.65
CA SER A 370 -26.52 -1.51 8.12
C SER A 370 -25.12 -0.91 8.20
N ILE A 371 -24.49 -0.99 9.37
CA ILE A 371 -23.18 -0.42 9.64
C ILE A 371 -22.24 -1.55 10.04
N THR A 372 -21.12 -1.68 9.37
CA THR A 372 -20.00 -2.56 9.73
C THR A 372 -18.87 -1.69 10.30
N PRO A 373 -18.85 -1.42 11.61
CA PRO A 373 -18.00 -0.38 12.21
C PRO A 373 -16.48 -0.58 12.02
N PHE A 374 -16.04 -1.80 11.73
CA PHE A 374 -14.64 -2.16 11.54
C PHE A 374 -14.31 -2.58 10.11
N ASP A 375 -15.23 -2.38 9.15
CA ASP A 375 -15.03 -2.68 7.74
C ASP A 375 -15.24 -1.44 6.86
N PRO A 376 -14.27 -1.07 6.00
CA PRO A 376 -12.94 -1.67 5.89
C PRO A 376 -12.03 -1.32 7.08
N PRO A 377 -11.06 -2.19 7.43
CA PRO A 377 -10.08 -1.87 8.46
C PRO A 377 -9.23 -0.67 8.06
N ASN A 378 -8.81 0.13 9.04
CA ASN A 378 -7.86 1.21 8.76
C ASN A 378 -6.47 0.61 8.47
N LEU A 379 -6.04 0.72 7.21
CA LEU A 379 -4.77 0.18 6.72
C LEU A 379 -3.58 1.13 6.93
N ARG A 380 -3.79 2.32 7.49
CA ARG A 380 -2.75 3.32 7.72
C ARG A 380 -2.20 3.24 9.14
N PRO A 381 -0.95 3.72 9.39
CA PRO A 381 -0.38 3.77 10.73
C PRO A 381 -1.31 4.52 11.70
N ASN A 382 -1.71 3.83 12.75
CA ASN A 382 -2.71 4.30 13.69
C ASN A 382 -2.10 4.47 15.09
N THR A 383 -2.24 5.66 15.69
CA THR A 383 -1.78 5.96 17.05
C THR A 383 -2.90 5.89 18.11
N SER A 384 -4.11 5.50 17.72
CA SER A 384 -5.28 5.46 18.61
C SER A 384 -5.49 4.11 19.28
N LEU A 385 -4.83 3.06 18.77
CA LEU A 385 -4.81 1.73 19.40
C LEU A 385 -3.95 1.77 20.65
N THR A 386 -4.44 1.18 21.74
CA THR A 386 -3.71 1.12 23.01
C THR A 386 -3.35 -0.33 23.29
N LEU A 387 -2.06 -0.62 23.40
CA LEU A 387 -1.56 -1.92 23.83
C LEU A 387 -1.43 -1.91 25.35
N THR A 388 -2.09 -2.85 26.02
CA THR A 388 -1.87 -3.16 27.44
C THR A 388 -1.03 -4.43 27.56
N SER A 389 -0.74 -4.88 28.78
CA SER A 389 -0.01 -6.14 28.96
C SER A 389 -0.77 -7.37 28.46
N ASN A 390 -2.11 -7.33 28.42
CA ASN A 390 -2.94 -8.50 28.18
C ASN A 390 -3.97 -8.31 27.05
N SER A 391 -4.06 -7.11 26.45
CA SER A 391 -5.04 -6.83 25.41
C SER A 391 -4.67 -5.65 24.52
N VAL A 392 -5.20 -5.64 23.30
CA VAL A 392 -5.23 -4.49 22.40
C VAL A 392 -6.60 -3.83 22.48
N VAL A 393 -6.66 -2.56 22.85
CA VAL A 393 -7.90 -1.79 22.99
C VAL A 393 -8.13 -0.92 21.75
N PHE A 394 -9.28 -1.13 21.11
CA PHE A 394 -9.74 -0.35 19.96
C PHE A 394 -10.45 0.94 20.42
N PRO A 395 -10.36 2.03 19.64
CA PRO A 395 -11.09 3.26 19.93
C PRO A 395 -12.61 3.01 20.04
N SER A 396 -13.23 3.55 21.09
CA SER A 396 -14.67 3.40 21.28
C SER A 396 -15.47 4.17 20.22
N ILE A 397 -16.52 3.55 19.69
CA ILE A 397 -17.40 4.12 18.67
C ILE A 397 -18.68 4.59 19.35
N THR A 398 -19.07 5.85 19.12
CA THR A 398 -20.34 6.41 19.62
C THR A 398 -21.35 6.49 18.50
N LEU A 399 -22.48 5.83 18.68
CA LEU A 399 -23.58 5.73 17.71
C LEU A 399 -24.77 6.51 18.23
N THR A 400 -25.41 7.32 17.38
CA THR A 400 -26.59 8.12 17.72
C THR A 400 -27.79 7.76 16.86
N ASN A 401 -29.01 7.93 17.38
CA ASN A 401 -30.29 7.58 16.75
C ASN A 401 -30.44 6.07 16.45
N THR A 402 -29.89 5.20 17.30
CA THR A 402 -29.86 3.75 17.06
C THR A 402 -30.84 2.96 17.92
N LYS A 403 -31.82 3.61 18.55
CA LYS A 403 -32.82 2.91 19.37
C LYS A 403 -33.60 1.92 18.51
N GLY A 404 -33.67 0.68 18.96
CA GLY A 404 -34.32 -0.43 18.25
C GLY A 404 -33.45 -1.09 17.17
N PHE A 405 -32.22 -0.63 16.93
CA PHE A 405 -31.27 -1.33 16.06
C PHE A 405 -30.74 -2.57 16.79
N THR A 406 -30.22 -3.52 16.03
CA THR A 406 -29.58 -4.73 16.55
C THR A 406 -28.08 -4.69 16.29
N LEU A 407 -27.28 -4.91 17.34
CA LEU A 407 -25.87 -5.26 17.23
C LEU A 407 -25.77 -6.77 17.05
N ASP A 408 -25.30 -7.19 15.89
CA ASP A 408 -25.06 -8.58 15.54
C ASP A 408 -23.56 -8.86 15.68
N LEU A 409 -23.23 -9.65 16.69
CA LEU A 409 -21.90 -10.21 16.91
C LEU A 409 -21.81 -11.56 16.21
N PRO A 410 -20.89 -11.74 15.23
CA PRO A 410 -20.78 -12.98 14.50
C PRO A 410 -20.23 -14.10 15.39
N SER A 411 -20.28 -15.34 14.89
CA SER A 411 -19.61 -16.46 15.55
C SER A 411 -18.10 -16.38 15.30
N LEU A 412 -17.31 -16.28 16.36
CA LEU A 412 -15.85 -16.26 16.28
C LEU A 412 -15.31 -17.51 15.54
N SER A 413 -15.81 -18.69 15.90
CA SER A 413 -15.47 -19.96 15.22
C SER A 413 -15.86 -20.04 13.74
N LYS A 414 -16.80 -19.23 13.26
CA LYS A 414 -17.17 -19.20 11.83
C LYS A 414 -16.40 -18.16 11.02
N THR A 415 -15.82 -17.16 11.69
CA THR A 415 -15.19 -16.00 11.05
C THR A 415 -13.66 -16.05 11.09
N GLU A 416 -13.11 -16.90 11.95
CA GLU A 416 -11.67 -17.17 12.08
C GLU A 416 -11.35 -18.63 11.77
N SER A 417 -10.20 -18.87 11.12
CA SER A 417 -9.72 -20.22 10.80
C SER A 417 -9.01 -20.87 12.01
N LEU A 418 -8.30 -20.04 12.79
CA LEU A 418 -7.57 -20.41 14.00
C LEU A 418 -8.10 -19.56 15.16
N LEU A 419 -8.35 -20.20 16.30
CA LEU A 419 -8.88 -19.56 17.50
C LEU A 419 -7.84 -19.50 18.61
N PRO A 420 -7.72 -18.37 19.32
CA PRO A 420 -6.92 -18.28 20.54
C PRO A 420 -7.53 -19.13 21.64
N VAL A 421 -6.73 -20.02 22.24
CA VAL A 421 -7.15 -20.97 23.27
C VAL A 421 -6.18 -20.95 24.45
N GLU A 422 -6.73 -20.81 25.65
CA GLU A 422 -6.00 -21.07 26.90
C GLU A 422 -6.18 -22.53 27.31
N ILE A 423 -5.07 -23.18 27.59
CA ILE A 423 -5.02 -24.59 27.96
C ILE A 423 -4.84 -24.66 29.47
N SER A 424 -5.67 -25.46 30.11
CA SER A 424 -5.54 -25.78 31.53
C SER A 424 -5.79 -27.26 31.77
N TYR A 425 -5.27 -27.83 32.85
CA TYR A 425 -5.45 -29.24 33.18
C TYR A 425 -5.96 -29.45 34.60
N GLN A 426 -6.63 -30.57 34.80
CA GLN A 426 -7.01 -31.10 36.11
C GLN A 426 -6.66 -32.58 36.17
N LYS A 427 -6.02 -33.02 37.25
CA LYS A 427 -5.76 -34.43 37.55
C LYS A 427 -6.76 -34.93 38.59
N ALA A 428 -7.53 -35.95 38.24
CA ALA A 428 -8.48 -36.60 39.15
C ALA A 428 -8.55 -38.11 38.84
N TYR A 429 -8.33 -38.96 39.84
CA TYR A 429 -8.54 -40.42 39.77
C TYR A 429 -7.95 -41.11 38.52
N GLY A 430 -6.68 -40.85 38.20
CA GLY A 430 -6.01 -41.46 37.04
C GLY A 430 -6.44 -40.92 35.68
N VAL A 431 -7.17 -39.79 35.65
CA VAL A 431 -7.54 -39.06 34.44
C VAL A 431 -6.95 -37.64 34.50
N LEU A 432 -6.32 -37.24 33.39
CA LEU A 432 -5.90 -35.87 33.12
C LEU A 432 -6.95 -35.23 32.20
N SER A 433 -7.76 -34.33 32.76
CA SER A 433 -8.76 -33.57 32.02
C SER A 433 -8.13 -32.27 31.53
N LEU A 434 -7.96 -32.12 30.23
CA LEU A 434 -7.53 -30.86 29.60
C LEU A 434 -8.75 -30.01 29.29
N LYS A 435 -8.80 -28.78 29.77
CA LYS A 435 -9.81 -27.79 29.43
C LYS A 435 -9.20 -26.76 28.50
N LEU A 436 -9.72 -26.75 27.28
CA LEU A 436 -9.38 -25.83 26.19
C LEU A 436 -10.42 -24.72 26.19
N THR A 437 -10.05 -23.52 26.65
CA THR A 437 -10.96 -22.37 26.78
C THR A 437 -10.68 -21.37 25.68
N THR A 438 -11.65 -21.13 24.79
CA THR A 438 -11.51 -20.12 23.74
C THR A 438 -11.51 -18.71 24.32
N GLN A 439 -10.59 -17.88 23.87
CA GLN A 439 -10.46 -16.48 24.30
C GLN A 439 -11.19 -15.57 23.30
N ALA A 440 -12.30 -14.98 23.72
CA ALA A 440 -13.07 -14.07 22.88
C ALA A 440 -12.66 -12.60 23.11
N PRO A 441 -12.81 -11.72 22.10
CA PRO A 441 -12.70 -10.28 22.32
C PRO A 441 -13.68 -9.80 23.39
N GLN A 442 -13.21 -8.91 24.26
CA GLN A 442 -14.04 -8.20 25.22
C GLN A 442 -14.80 -7.08 24.52
N ILE A 443 -16.11 -7.07 24.62
CA ILE A 443 -16.99 -6.08 23.98
C ILE A 443 -17.88 -5.45 25.04
N THR A 444 -17.81 -4.13 25.16
CA THR A 444 -18.66 -3.36 26.07
C THR A 444 -19.61 -2.46 25.30
N LEU A 445 -20.90 -2.47 25.67
CA LEU A 445 -21.93 -1.57 25.16
C LEU A 445 -22.45 -0.72 26.33
N ASN A 446 -22.25 0.60 26.28
CA ASN A 446 -22.61 1.52 27.37
C ASN A 446 -22.07 1.04 28.74
N ASP A 447 -20.79 0.64 28.75
CA ASP A 447 -20.10 0.09 29.92
C ASP A 447 -20.65 -1.26 30.44
N GLN A 448 -21.64 -1.86 29.77
CA GLN A 448 -22.09 -3.23 30.03
C GLN A 448 -21.33 -4.23 29.18
N ASP A 449 -20.85 -5.31 29.80
CA ASP A 449 -20.19 -6.41 29.09
C ASP A 449 -21.21 -7.18 28.24
N VAL A 450 -20.98 -7.20 26.93
CA VAL A 450 -21.78 -7.92 25.94
C VAL A 450 -20.94 -8.94 25.17
N SER A 451 -19.74 -9.26 25.64
CA SER A 451 -18.79 -10.16 25.00
C SER A 451 -19.42 -11.52 24.61
N PRO A 452 -18.91 -12.17 23.55
CA PRO A 452 -19.22 -13.56 23.27
C PRO A 452 -18.85 -14.44 24.47
N SER A 453 -19.73 -15.38 24.85
CA SER A 453 -19.41 -16.29 25.96
C SER A 453 -18.24 -17.21 25.57
N PRO A 454 -17.21 -17.36 26.43
CA PRO A 454 -16.13 -18.29 26.17
C PRO A 454 -16.69 -19.71 26.10
N SER A 455 -16.23 -20.48 25.11
CA SER A 455 -16.58 -21.89 24.97
C SER A 455 -15.42 -22.74 25.44
N SER A 456 -15.68 -23.70 26.33
CA SER A 456 -14.65 -24.65 26.76
C SER A 456 -14.93 -26.04 26.21
N THR A 457 -13.90 -26.69 25.68
CA THR A 457 -13.90 -28.12 25.35
C THR A 457 -13.04 -28.85 26.39
N THR A 458 -13.55 -29.95 26.96
CA THR A 458 -12.76 -30.80 27.85
C THR A 458 -12.36 -32.08 27.14
N VAL A 459 -11.08 -32.42 27.18
CA VAL A 459 -10.51 -33.67 26.66
C VAL A 459 -10.01 -34.49 27.85
N SER A 460 -10.62 -35.66 28.07
CA SER A 460 -10.22 -36.55 29.16
C SER A 460 -9.19 -37.56 28.67
N ILE A 461 -8.00 -37.54 29.28
CA ILE A 461 -6.88 -38.40 28.94
C ILE A 461 -6.68 -39.41 30.09
N PRO A 462 -6.81 -40.73 29.85
CA PRO A 462 -6.46 -41.72 30.86
C PRO A 462 -4.94 -41.71 31.07
N VAL A 463 -4.50 -41.47 32.31
CA VAL A 463 -3.09 -41.52 32.70
C VAL A 463 -2.86 -42.83 33.45
N THR A 464 -2.36 -43.84 32.74
CA THR A 464 -2.07 -45.17 33.28
C THR A 464 -0.66 -45.29 33.87
N SER A 465 0.21 -44.32 33.61
CA SER A 465 1.61 -44.31 34.07
C SER A 465 1.75 -43.60 35.42
N SER A 466 2.70 -44.07 36.24
CA SER A 466 3.14 -43.41 37.47
C SER A 466 4.12 -42.26 37.19
N THR A 467 4.16 -41.72 35.97
CA THR A 467 5.18 -40.76 35.54
C THR A 467 4.76 -39.34 35.89
N GLU A 468 5.68 -38.62 36.53
CA GLU A 468 5.48 -37.24 37.00
C GLU A 468 5.76 -36.22 35.89
N SER A 469 6.57 -36.57 34.89
CA SER A 469 6.90 -35.74 33.73
C SER A 469 6.13 -36.24 32.50
N LEU A 470 5.42 -35.34 31.82
CA LEU A 470 4.66 -35.62 30.59
C LEU A 470 4.94 -34.56 29.53
N ILE A 471 4.83 -34.93 28.26
CA ILE A 471 4.86 -33.99 27.14
C ILE A 471 3.50 -34.04 26.46
N LEU A 472 2.80 -32.92 26.45
CA LEU A 472 1.50 -32.74 25.82
C LEU A 472 1.68 -32.03 24.47
N GLN A 473 1.34 -32.70 23.38
CA GLN A 473 1.20 -32.08 22.07
C GLN A 473 -0.26 -31.72 21.83
N ILE A 474 -0.53 -30.47 21.48
CA ILE A 474 -1.84 -30.02 20.99
C ILE A 474 -1.62 -29.41 19.62
N ASN A 475 -2.23 -30.02 18.60
CA ASN A 475 -2.01 -29.69 17.20
C ASN A 475 -0.50 -29.77 16.85
N GLN A 476 0.15 -28.61 16.66
CA GLN A 476 1.59 -28.51 16.34
C GLN A 476 2.43 -28.06 17.54
N ASP A 477 1.81 -27.60 18.62
CA ASP A 477 2.49 -27.07 19.78
C ASP A 477 2.74 -28.15 20.85
N PHE A 478 3.85 -28.02 21.57
CA PHE A 478 4.28 -28.94 22.61
C PHE A 478 4.40 -28.22 23.94
N PHE A 479 3.86 -28.84 25.00
CA PHE A 479 3.84 -28.33 26.36
C PHE A 479 4.40 -29.39 27.31
N GLU A 480 5.42 -29.01 28.07
CA GLU A 480 5.96 -29.88 29.11
C GLU A 480 5.15 -29.73 30.40
N LEU A 481 4.73 -30.84 30.98
CA LEU A 481 3.90 -30.89 32.18
C LEU A 481 4.65 -31.64 33.28
N GLN A 482 4.84 -30.96 34.41
CA GLN A 482 5.29 -31.60 35.65
C GLN A 482 4.10 -31.76 36.58
N LEU A 483 3.62 -32.99 36.72
CA LEU A 483 2.54 -33.36 37.62
C LEU A 483 3.10 -33.61 39.02
N PRO A 484 2.61 -32.92 40.07
CA PRO A 484 3.06 -33.18 41.43
C PRO A 484 2.78 -34.64 41.85
N ALA A 485 3.83 -35.31 42.34
CA ALA A 485 3.83 -36.71 42.75
C ALA A 485 2.86 -37.02 43.90
N GLU A 486 2.75 -36.09 44.84
CA GLU A 486 2.15 -36.28 46.17
C GLU A 486 0.64 -36.02 46.20
N ILE A 487 0.10 -35.43 45.13
CA ILE A 487 -1.30 -34.98 45.08
C ILE A 487 -2.09 -35.88 44.12
N THR A 488 -2.96 -36.70 44.70
CA THR A 488 -3.82 -37.64 43.96
C THR A 488 -4.97 -36.94 43.23
N GLU A 489 -5.35 -35.74 43.67
CA GLU A 489 -6.43 -34.94 43.10
C GLU A 489 -6.17 -33.45 43.36
N PHE A 490 -6.39 -32.62 42.34
CA PHE A 490 -6.45 -31.18 42.53
C PHE A 490 -7.88 -30.65 42.39
N ILE A 491 -8.27 -29.77 43.31
CA ILE A 491 -9.52 -29.01 43.25
C ILE A 491 -9.29 -27.81 42.32
N GLY A 492 -9.60 -27.97 41.03
CA GLY A 492 -9.52 -26.90 40.03
C GLY A 492 -8.63 -27.22 38.83
N TYR A 493 -8.69 -26.33 37.83
CA TYR A 493 -7.86 -26.39 36.63
C TYR A 493 -6.64 -25.49 36.79
N TYR A 494 -5.46 -26.00 36.42
CA TYR A 494 -4.18 -25.28 36.45
C TYR A 494 -3.79 -24.88 35.03
N PRO A 495 -3.37 -23.62 34.80
CA PRO A 495 -2.97 -23.17 33.47
C PRO A 495 -1.70 -23.89 32.99
N ILE A 496 -1.67 -24.21 31.70
CA ILE A 496 -0.51 -24.79 31.01
C ILE A 496 0.15 -23.70 30.15
N GLY A 497 -0.66 -23.02 29.34
CA GLY A 497 -0.20 -22.04 28.36
C GLY A 497 -1.30 -21.69 27.37
N SER A 498 -0.94 -21.01 26.29
CA SER A 498 -1.85 -20.61 25.23
C SER A 498 -1.37 -21.03 23.85
N THR A 499 -2.31 -21.23 22.94
CA THR A 499 -2.05 -21.65 21.55
C THR A 499 -3.19 -21.17 20.64
N TYR A 500 -3.00 -21.31 19.33
CA TYR A 500 -4.02 -21.14 18.31
C TYR A 500 -4.42 -22.49 17.72
N LEU A 501 -5.71 -22.83 17.82
CA LEU A 501 -6.23 -24.12 17.38
C LEU A 501 -7.23 -23.96 16.23
N PRO A 502 -7.33 -24.94 15.32
CA PRO A 502 -8.30 -24.91 14.23
C PRO A 502 -9.74 -24.77 14.74
N ALA A 503 -10.47 -23.80 14.16
CA ALA A 503 -11.83 -23.48 14.58
C ALA A 503 -12.84 -24.56 14.17
N ASN A 504 -12.69 -25.10 12.95
CA ASN A 504 -13.69 -25.94 12.29
C ASN A 504 -13.16 -27.31 11.82
N SER A 505 -11.92 -27.66 12.17
CA SER A 505 -11.34 -28.98 11.87
C SER A 505 -10.85 -29.67 13.15
N PRO A 506 -10.88 -31.01 13.20
CA PRO A 506 -10.32 -31.74 14.31
C PRO A 506 -8.79 -31.57 14.34
N PHE A 507 -8.23 -31.49 15.54
CA PHE A 507 -6.79 -31.44 15.77
C PHE A 507 -6.37 -32.54 16.74
N ALA A 508 -5.11 -32.94 16.66
CA ALA A 508 -4.56 -33.99 17.50
C ALA A 508 -4.27 -33.47 18.92
N VAL A 509 -4.57 -34.30 19.91
CA VAL A 509 -4.15 -34.15 21.31
C VAL A 509 -3.41 -35.43 21.68
N ILE A 510 -2.10 -35.30 21.88
CA ILE A 510 -1.21 -36.44 22.06
C ILE A 510 -0.43 -36.25 23.35
N LEU A 511 -0.36 -37.31 24.15
CA LEU A 511 0.40 -37.34 25.39
C LEU A 511 1.55 -38.33 25.24
N TYR A 512 2.75 -37.88 25.58
CA TYR A 512 3.96 -38.67 25.61
C TYR A 512 4.52 -38.74 27.03
N ASP A 513 5.29 -39.79 27.30
CA ASP A 513 6.05 -39.88 28.54
C ASP A 513 7.15 -38.81 28.52
N GLY A 514 7.24 -37.97 29.56
CA GLY A 514 8.29 -36.98 29.66
C GLY A 514 9.63 -37.56 30.13
N SER A 515 9.67 -38.84 30.51
CA SER A 515 10.89 -39.57 30.82
C SER A 515 11.42 -40.25 29.55
N PRO A 516 12.61 -39.86 29.05
CA PRO A 516 13.10 -40.38 27.79
C PRO A 516 13.45 -41.87 27.89
N GLN A 517 13.03 -42.68 26.92
CA GLN A 517 13.36 -44.10 26.87
C GLN A 517 14.78 -44.36 26.36
N THR A 518 15.24 -43.54 25.43
CA THR A 518 16.55 -43.66 24.80
C THR A 518 17.16 -42.27 24.57
N ASN A 519 18.49 -42.19 24.74
CA ASN A 519 19.30 -41.03 24.41
C ASN A 519 20.22 -41.40 23.22
N PHE A 520 20.30 -40.53 22.24
CA PHE A 520 21.20 -40.65 21.09
C PHE A 520 22.08 -39.40 21.03
N ASP A 521 23.40 -39.60 21.06
CA ASP A 521 24.36 -38.53 20.83
C ASP A 521 24.55 -38.31 19.33
N LEU A 522 23.97 -37.22 18.81
CA LEU A 522 24.10 -36.82 17.40
C LEU A 522 25.37 -36.00 17.11
N THR A 523 26.14 -35.65 18.14
CA THR A 523 27.32 -34.80 18.01
C THR A 523 28.37 -35.43 17.09
N SER A 524 28.55 -36.75 17.18
CA SER A 524 29.48 -37.51 16.34
C SER A 524 29.09 -37.47 14.85
N ASP A 525 27.80 -37.62 14.56
CA ASP A 525 27.27 -37.58 13.19
C ASP A 525 27.36 -36.18 12.58
N LEU A 526 26.98 -35.15 13.35
CA LEU A 526 27.12 -33.74 12.94
C LEU A 526 28.57 -33.34 12.66
N LYS A 527 29.54 -33.89 13.42
CA LYS A 527 30.98 -33.71 13.17
C LYS A 527 31.45 -34.37 11.87
N LEU A 528 30.82 -35.46 11.42
CA LEU A 528 31.14 -36.11 10.15
C LEU A 528 30.38 -35.49 8.95
N SER A 529 29.21 -34.92 9.18
CA SER A 529 28.39 -34.28 8.14
C SER A 529 29.06 -33.07 7.49
N THR A 530 28.78 -32.84 6.20
CA THR A 530 29.27 -31.64 5.50
C THR A 530 28.18 -30.55 5.50
N PRO A 531 28.53 -29.29 5.81
CA PRO A 531 27.56 -28.21 5.75
C PRO A 531 27.22 -27.86 4.28
N TYR A 532 26.01 -27.37 4.05
CA TYR A 532 25.49 -27.00 2.74
C TYR A 532 24.59 -25.75 2.80
N GLN A 533 24.20 -25.17 1.66
CA GLN A 533 23.29 -24.00 1.64
C GLN A 533 21.83 -24.44 1.81
N CYS A 534 21.10 -23.90 2.78
CA CYS A 534 19.67 -24.20 2.96
C CYS A 534 18.82 -23.26 2.12
N TYR A 535 17.81 -23.79 1.40
CA TYR A 535 16.67 -23.09 0.75
C TYR A 535 16.98 -21.78 -0.03
N THR A 536 18.25 -21.45 -0.18
CA THR A 536 18.88 -20.36 -0.91
C THR A 536 20.05 -21.00 -1.63
N ASP A 537 20.22 -20.67 -2.90
CA ASP A 537 21.39 -21.08 -3.66
C ASP A 537 22.09 -19.81 -4.15
N LYS A 538 23.18 -19.47 -3.47
CA LYS A 538 24.06 -18.35 -3.82
C LYS A 538 25.35 -18.92 -4.38
N PRO A 539 25.54 -18.83 -5.71
CA PRO A 539 26.76 -19.28 -6.36
C PRO A 539 27.98 -18.64 -5.71
N ASN A 540 29.03 -19.42 -5.47
CA ASN A 540 30.29 -19.00 -4.85
C ASN A 540 30.25 -18.66 -3.36
N ARG A 541 29.14 -18.86 -2.67
CA ARG A 541 29.09 -18.81 -1.20
C ARG A 541 29.34 -20.21 -0.62
N LYS A 542 30.06 -20.27 0.49
CA LYS A 542 30.41 -21.52 1.19
C LYS A 542 30.09 -21.39 2.66
N ILE A 543 29.79 -22.53 3.27
CA ILE A 543 29.59 -22.66 4.70
C ILE A 543 30.78 -23.45 5.22
N GLU A 544 31.37 -22.94 6.28
CA GLU A 544 32.42 -23.62 7.01
C GLU A 544 31.84 -24.17 8.31
N LYS A 545 32.46 -25.25 8.80
CA LYS A 545 32.10 -25.90 10.05
C LYS A 545 33.36 -26.04 10.89
N ILE A 546 33.28 -25.61 12.14
CA ILE A 546 34.30 -25.84 13.15
C ILE A 546 33.72 -26.78 14.20
N SER A 547 34.44 -27.84 14.56
CA SER A 547 34.02 -28.80 15.58
C SER A 547 35.01 -28.79 16.73
N THR A 548 34.55 -28.48 17.95
CA THR A 548 35.39 -28.38 19.16
C THR A 548 34.72 -29.06 20.34
N GLY A 549 35.34 -30.09 20.93
CA GLY A 549 34.74 -30.77 22.08
C GLY A 549 33.35 -31.32 21.75
N GLU A 550 32.31 -30.88 22.45
CA GLU A 550 30.89 -31.22 22.18
C GLU A 550 30.14 -30.13 21.38
N SER A 551 30.86 -29.18 20.78
CA SER A 551 30.27 -28.10 20.00
C SER A 551 30.55 -28.21 18.49
N VAL A 552 29.63 -27.65 17.72
CA VAL A 552 29.73 -27.46 16.29
C VAL A 552 29.30 -26.04 15.96
N ALA A 553 30.23 -25.26 15.42
CA ALA A 553 29.99 -23.91 14.94
C ALA A 553 29.83 -23.91 13.41
N LEU A 554 28.82 -23.18 12.92
CA LEU A 554 28.61 -22.90 11.50
C LEU A 554 29.03 -21.47 11.22
N LEU A 555 29.83 -21.30 10.16
CA LEU A 555 30.32 -19.99 9.72
C LEU A 555 29.97 -19.76 8.26
N GLY A 556 29.54 -18.54 7.94
CA GLY A 556 29.18 -18.18 6.57
C GLY A 556 29.09 -16.68 6.37
N THR A 557 29.23 -16.23 5.12
CA THR A 557 29.00 -14.83 4.74
C THR A 557 28.01 -14.83 3.59
N ASP A 558 26.94 -14.03 3.71
CA ASP A 558 25.90 -13.88 2.69
C ASP A 558 25.28 -15.23 2.28
N VAL A 559 24.97 -16.08 3.26
CA VAL A 559 24.49 -17.44 3.02
C VAL A 559 23.68 -17.98 4.19
N VAL A 560 22.65 -18.76 3.90
CA VAL A 560 22.03 -19.61 4.92
C VAL A 560 22.69 -20.97 4.90
N GLY A 561 23.33 -21.33 6.01
CA GLY A 561 24.05 -22.59 6.13
C GLY A 561 23.30 -23.64 6.93
N CYS A 562 23.31 -24.88 6.45
CA CYS A 562 22.71 -26.03 7.09
C CYS A 562 23.77 -27.06 7.44
N LEU A 563 23.59 -27.69 8.60
CA LEU A 563 24.27 -28.93 8.95
C LEU A 563 23.24 -29.93 9.45
N SER A 564 23.20 -31.09 8.82
CA SER A 564 22.18 -32.09 9.12
C SER A 564 22.77 -33.40 9.62
N ALA A 565 22.07 -34.06 10.54
CA ALA A 565 22.34 -35.42 10.97
C ALA A 565 21.07 -36.27 10.86
N GLN A 566 21.24 -37.50 10.38
CA GLN A 566 20.13 -38.45 10.24
C GLN A 566 19.67 -38.93 11.61
N LEU A 567 18.37 -38.86 11.88
CA LEU A 567 17.81 -39.40 13.10
C LEU A 567 17.70 -40.94 13.01
N PRO A 568 17.87 -41.66 14.13
CA PRO A 568 17.63 -43.10 14.20
C PRO A 568 16.20 -43.42 13.75
N GLN A 569 16.03 -44.47 12.95
CA GLN A 569 14.69 -44.93 12.57
C GLN A 569 14.13 -45.81 13.68
N LEU A 570 13.07 -45.35 14.35
CA LEU A 570 12.39 -46.08 15.40
C LEU A 570 11.06 -46.64 14.88
N ASN A 571 10.78 -47.91 15.16
CA ASN A 571 9.52 -48.57 14.81
C ASN A 571 8.40 -48.28 15.84
N ALA A 572 8.58 -47.27 16.70
CA ALA A 572 7.68 -46.95 17.79
C ALA A 572 7.07 -45.56 17.60
N SER A 573 5.77 -45.43 17.87
CA SER A 573 5.09 -44.14 17.90
C SER A 573 5.55 -43.33 19.10
N GLY A 574 6.02 -42.10 18.87
CA GLY A 574 6.54 -41.22 19.90
C GLY A 574 6.89 -39.84 19.37
N VAL A 575 7.57 -39.04 20.19
CA VAL A 575 8.09 -37.72 19.84
C VAL A 575 9.59 -37.70 20.12
N TYR A 576 10.33 -37.04 19.24
CA TYR A 576 11.72 -36.67 19.48
C TYR A 576 11.77 -35.34 20.22
N SER A 577 12.61 -35.24 21.25
CA SER A 577 13.06 -33.95 21.77
C SER A 577 14.56 -33.80 21.52
N VAL A 578 14.99 -32.62 21.10
CA VAL A 578 16.41 -32.29 20.95
C VAL A 578 16.74 -31.18 21.93
N ASP A 579 17.58 -31.50 22.90
CA ASP A 579 18.18 -30.55 23.82
C ASP A 579 19.50 -30.06 23.26
N PHE A 580 19.72 -28.76 23.30
CA PHE A 580 20.99 -28.17 22.89
C PHE A 580 21.19 -26.81 23.53
N SER A 581 22.46 -26.41 23.62
CA SER A 581 22.88 -25.06 23.94
C SER A 581 23.32 -24.36 22.66
N TYR A 582 23.07 -23.06 22.56
CA TYR A 582 23.52 -22.27 21.43
C TYR A 582 23.91 -20.86 21.84
N TYR A 583 24.81 -20.25 21.08
CA TYR A 583 25.08 -18.83 21.12
C TYR A 583 25.66 -18.36 19.78
N SER A 584 25.57 -17.07 19.52
CA SER A 584 26.19 -16.44 18.36
C SER A 584 27.06 -15.27 18.81
N PRO A 585 28.40 -15.35 18.65
CA PRO A 585 29.28 -14.23 18.96
C PRO A 585 29.04 -13.02 18.05
N THR A 586 28.44 -13.25 16.87
CA THR A 586 28.08 -12.23 15.89
C THR A 586 26.62 -11.76 16.00
N LEU A 587 25.88 -12.24 17.02
CA LEU A 587 24.44 -11.99 17.20
C LEU A 587 23.60 -12.33 15.96
N THR A 588 24.03 -13.33 15.20
CA THR A 588 23.32 -13.86 14.05
C THR A 588 22.19 -14.78 14.51
N PRO A 589 20.98 -14.69 13.95
CA PRO A 589 19.92 -15.64 14.24
C PRO A 589 20.30 -17.07 13.86
N GLY A 590 19.89 -18.01 14.69
CA GLY A 590 19.97 -19.44 14.44
C GLY A 590 18.62 -20.04 14.14
N ASN A 591 18.59 -21.25 13.59
CA ASN A 591 17.38 -22.05 13.55
C ASN A 591 17.71 -23.54 13.74
N VAL A 592 16.81 -24.30 14.35
CA VAL A 592 16.95 -25.75 14.49
C VAL A 592 15.61 -26.38 14.15
N SER A 593 15.64 -27.38 13.26
CA SER A 593 14.42 -28.06 12.81
C SER A 593 14.66 -29.54 12.60
N ILE A 594 13.58 -30.32 12.67
CA ILE A 594 13.59 -31.74 12.33
C ILE A 594 12.66 -31.95 11.13
N THR A 595 13.20 -32.45 10.02
CA THR A 595 12.46 -32.58 8.76
C THR A 595 12.60 -33.96 8.14
N THR A 596 11.60 -34.41 7.37
CA THR A 596 11.64 -35.64 6.57
C THR A 596 12.26 -35.44 5.18
N LEU A 597 12.44 -34.19 4.76
CA LEU A 597 12.98 -33.79 3.46
C LEU A 597 14.21 -32.89 3.64
N ASN A 598 15.00 -32.71 2.58
CA ASN A 598 15.99 -31.63 2.54
C ASN A 598 15.26 -30.28 2.68
N LEU A 599 15.82 -29.36 3.49
CA LEU A 599 15.22 -28.06 3.78
C LEU A 599 14.94 -27.23 2.50
N GLY A 600 13.67 -27.21 2.09
CA GLY A 600 13.05 -26.21 1.21
C GLY A 600 12.29 -25.17 2.04
N SER A 601 11.69 -24.17 1.38
CA SER A 601 11.03 -23.01 2.00
C SER A 601 9.84 -23.31 2.91
N GLU A 602 9.30 -24.53 2.90
CA GLU A 602 7.95 -24.82 3.38
C GLU A 602 7.81 -25.19 4.87
N ASN A 603 8.89 -25.43 5.62
CA ASN A 603 8.80 -25.77 7.05
C ASN A 603 10.07 -25.39 7.82
N THR A 604 10.26 -24.10 8.11
CA THR A 604 11.32 -23.65 9.02
C THR A 604 10.71 -23.23 10.36
N ALA A 605 11.26 -23.73 11.46
CA ALA A 605 10.84 -23.35 12.80
C ALA A 605 11.08 -21.85 13.05
N GLN A 606 10.47 -21.30 14.11
CA GLN A 606 10.75 -19.94 14.55
C GLN A 606 12.26 -19.76 14.74
N PRO A 607 12.86 -18.66 14.24
CA PRO A 607 14.27 -18.37 14.50
C PRO A 607 14.54 -18.36 16.01
N LEU A 608 15.71 -18.85 16.41
CA LEU A 608 16.18 -18.77 17.78
C LEU A 608 16.41 -17.30 18.17
N GLU A 609 16.23 -16.98 19.44
CA GLU A 609 16.58 -15.66 19.97
C GLU A 609 18.08 -15.42 19.84
N THR A 610 18.50 -14.26 19.35
CA THR A 610 19.95 -13.97 19.26
C THR A 610 20.53 -13.74 20.66
N THR A 611 21.67 -14.36 20.94
CA THR A 611 22.35 -14.23 22.23
C THR A 611 23.86 -14.39 22.05
N ALA A 612 24.63 -13.51 22.70
CA ALA A 612 26.08 -13.64 22.80
C ALA A 612 26.51 -14.61 23.91
N GLU A 613 25.58 -14.99 24.79
CA GLU A 613 25.79 -15.95 25.88
C GLU A 613 25.11 -17.27 25.56
N SER A 614 25.68 -18.37 26.07
CA SER A 614 25.12 -19.71 25.88
C SER A 614 23.72 -19.82 26.47
N LYS A 615 22.73 -20.09 25.62
CA LYS A 615 21.34 -20.34 26.01
C LYS A 615 20.96 -21.79 25.72
N HIS A 616 20.35 -22.44 26.70
CA HIS A 616 19.81 -23.78 26.53
C HIS A 616 18.38 -23.72 25.98
N THR A 617 18.04 -24.60 25.04
CA THR A 617 16.68 -24.74 24.51
C THR A 617 16.40 -26.19 24.13
N ARG A 618 15.11 -26.51 24.01
CA ARG A 618 14.60 -27.81 23.59
C ARG A 618 13.61 -27.61 22.45
N ILE A 619 13.69 -28.44 21.42
CA ILE A 619 12.67 -28.51 20.37
C ILE A 619 12.06 -29.91 20.32
N PHE A 620 10.85 -30.01 19.77
CA PHE A 620 10.13 -31.26 19.63
C PHE A 620 9.75 -31.51 18.17
N ALA A 621 9.72 -32.78 17.77
CA ALA A 621 9.14 -33.19 16.50
C ALA A 621 8.60 -34.61 16.58
N GLN A 622 7.44 -34.84 15.97
CA GLN A 622 6.83 -36.17 15.96
C GLN A 622 7.73 -37.17 15.24
N ALA A 623 7.91 -38.37 15.82
CA ALA A 623 8.66 -39.43 15.18
C ALA A 623 7.89 -39.97 13.96
N SER A 624 8.58 -40.09 12.83
CA SER A 624 8.01 -40.58 11.56
C SER A 624 8.62 -41.91 11.15
N SER A 625 7.84 -42.69 10.39
CA SER A 625 8.35 -43.88 9.70
C SER A 625 9.28 -43.52 8.54
N GLN A 626 9.16 -42.29 8.02
CA GLN A 626 10.07 -41.76 7.01
C GLN A 626 11.39 -41.30 7.65
N PRO A 627 12.53 -41.43 6.96
CA PRO A 627 13.81 -40.93 7.45
C PRO A 627 13.73 -39.44 7.80
N GLN A 628 14.00 -39.08 9.05
CA GLN A 628 14.06 -37.69 9.53
C GLN A 628 15.50 -37.23 9.76
N LYS A 629 15.75 -35.94 9.62
CA LYS A 629 17.05 -35.33 9.90
C LYS A 629 16.89 -34.18 10.88
N LEU A 630 17.80 -34.07 11.85
CA LEU A 630 18.01 -32.83 12.60
C LEU A 630 18.80 -31.88 11.70
N ASN A 631 18.39 -30.62 11.63
CA ASN A 631 19.07 -29.57 10.90
C ASN A 631 19.42 -28.42 11.85
N LEU A 632 20.69 -28.04 11.88
CA LEU A 632 21.21 -26.84 12.51
C LEU A 632 21.41 -25.78 11.42
N ILE A 633 20.94 -24.56 11.64
CA ILE A 633 20.85 -23.54 10.59
C ILE A 633 21.47 -22.22 11.07
N LEU A 634 22.39 -21.70 10.27
CA LEU A 634 22.91 -20.33 10.38
C LEU A 634 22.10 -19.41 9.44
N GLU A 635 21.41 -18.40 9.97
CA GLU A 635 20.68 -17.39 9.18
C GLU A 635 21.61 -16.24 8.77
N GLY A 636 22.70 -16.55 8.07
CA GLY A 636 23.71 -15.58 7.62
C GLY A 636 23.39 -14.93 6.27
N ASN A 637 22.13 -14.96 5.83
CA ASN A 637 21.73 -14.45 4.52
C ASN A 637 22.00 -12.95 4.41
N GLU A 638 22.55 -12.49 3.29
CA GLU A 638 22.76 -11.06 3.00
C GLU A 638 23.75 -10.33 3.93
N ALA A 639 24.45 -11.07 4.79
CA ALA A 639 25.52 -10.55 5.64
C ALA A 639 26.82 -10.27 4.86
N LYS A 640 27.47 -9.15 5.13
CA LYS A 640 28.76 -8.69 4.61
C LYS A 640 29.95 -9.24 5.38
N SER A 641 29.78 -9.52 6.67
CA SER A 641 30.81 -10.10 7.52
C SER A 641 30.57 -11.59 7.77
N ILE A 642 31.59 -12.31 8.24
CA ILE A 642 31.44 -13.71 8.66
C ILE A 642 30.48 -13.74 9.84
N GLN A 643 29.38 -14.47 9.66
CA GLN A 643 28.41 -14.78 10.68
C GLN A 643 28.72 -16.14 11.27
N GLU A 644 28.50 -16.30 12.58
CA GLU A 644 28.82 -17.51 13.32
C GLU A 644 27.69 -17.86 14.27
N ILE A 645 27.34 -19.15 14.34
CA ILE A 645 26.52 -19.70 15.41
C ILE A 645 27.11 -21.02 15.88
N ASP A 646 27.24 -21.16 17.20
CA ASP A 646 27.70 -22.38 17.85
C ASP A 646 26.50 -23.13 18.45
N TYR A 647 26.48 -24.44 18.22
CA TYR A 647 25.57 -25.38 18.84
C TYR A 647 26.37 -26.40 19.65
N SER A 648 26.01 -26.61 20.91
CA SER A 648 26.69 -27.52 21.83
C SER A 648 25.71 -28.35 22.66
N ASN A 649 26.22 -29.40 23.31
CA ASN A 649 25.43 -30.29 24.18
C ASN A 649 24.19 -30.88 23.49
N ILE A 650 24.32 -31.25 22.21
CA ILE A 650 23.20 -31.67 21.35
C ILE A 650 22.82 -33.12 21.67
N ASN A 651 21.72 -33.31 22.38
CA ASN A 651 21.21 -34.62 22.78
C ASN A 651 19.82 -34.86 22.20
N LEU A 652 19.64 -36.01 21.54
CA LEU A 652 18.35 -36.45 21.03
C LEU A 652 17.74 -37.47 21.99
N TYR A 653 16.52 -37.20 22.42
CA TYR A 653 15.74 -38.10 23.26
C TYR A 653 14.50 -38.58 22.52
N PHE A 654 14.13 -39.83 22.74
CA PHE A 654 12.85 -40.38 22.28
C PHE A 654 11.90 -40.59 23.46
N HIS A 655 10.69 -40.05 23.28
CA HIS A 655 9.61 -40.08 24.26
C HIS A 655 8.44 -40.91 23.68
N PRO A 656 8.11 -42.06 24.30
CA PRO A 656 7.09 -42.96 23.78
C PRO A 656 5.69 -42.35 23.89
N LEU A 657 4.82 -42.70 22.94
CA LEU A 657 3.40 -42.35 22.96
C LEU A 657 2.68 -43.03 24.14
N LEU A 658 1.99 -42.24 24.96
CA LEU A 658 1.09 -42.74 26.02
C LEU A 658 -0.37 -42.72 25.59
N PHE A 659 -0.79 -41.65 24.91
CA PHE A 659 -2.17 -41.45 24.50
C PHE A 659 -2.28 -40.58 23.26
N SER A 660 -3.27 -40.84 22.41
CA SER A 660 -3.60 -40.00 21.25
C SER A 660 -5.11 -39.94 21.09
N ALA A 661 -5.64 -38.73 20.90
CA ALA A 661 -7.03 -38.50 20.53
C ALA A 661 -7.13 -37.33 19.55
N ASN A 662 -8.27 -37.22 18.89
CA ASN A 662 -8.64 -36.02 18.14
C ASN A 662 -9.66 -35.23 18.97
N ALA A 663 -9.49 -33.91 19.01
CA ALA A 663 -10.40 -32.99 19.65
C ALA A 663 -10.90 -31.95 18.65
N SER A 664 -12.01 -31.30 18.98
CA SER A 664 -12.56 -30.18 18.22
C SER A 664 -13.04 -29.10 19.18
N LEU A 665 -12.88 -27.85 18.80
CA LEU A 665 -13.40 -26.74 19.60
C LEU A 665 -14.92 -26.68 19.51
N ASN A 666 -15.55 -26.33 20.63
CA ASN A 666 -16.96 -26.00 20.65
C ASN A 666 -17.20 -24.71 19.85
N GLN A 667 -18.29 -24.66 19.09
CA GLN A 667 -18.65 -23.46 18.35
C GLN A 667 -19.06 -22.33 19.30
N THR A 668 -18.52 -21.14 19.08
CA THR A 668 -18.97 -19.93 19.77
C THR A 668 -20.25 -19.43 19.07
N PRO A 669 -21.40 -19.32 19.77
CA PRO A 669 -22.63 -18.87 19.12
C PRO A 669 -22.55 -17.39 18.74
N SER A 670 -23.19 -17.02 17.62
CA SER A 670 -23.47 -15.61 17.31
C SER A 670 -24.42 -15.02 18.34
N LYS A 671 -24.31 -13.72 18.60
CA LYS A 671 -25.10 -13.02 19.62
C LYS A 671 -25.70 -11.75 19.02
N THR A 672 -27.01 -11.58 19.16
CA THR A 672 -27.72 -10.38 18.73
C THR A 672 -28.23 -9.61 19.95
N ILE A 673 -27.95 -8.32 19.99
CA ILE A 673 -28.31 -7.42 21.09
C ILE A 673 -29.12 -6.25 20.55
N THR A 674 -30.29 -6.00 21.10
CA THR A 674 -31.12 -4.85 20.71
C THR A 674 -30.75 -3.61 21.50
N PHE A 675 -30.48 -2.51 20.82
CA PHE A 675 -30.22 -1.21 21.45
C PHE A 675 -31.50 -0.62 22.05
N THR A 676 -31.45 -0.31 23.34
CA THR A 676 -32.55 0.29 24.09
C THR A 676 -32.49 1.82 24.11
N GLU A 677 -31.28 2.37 23.99
CA GLU A 677 -31.00 3.80 24.06
C GLU A 677 -30.81 4.41 22.66
N ASN A 678 -31.06 5.73 22.57
CA ASN A 678 -30.81 6.47 21.33
C ASN A 678 -29.32 6.67 21.05
N THR A 679 -28.48 6.71 22.09
CA THR A 679 -27.03 6.85 21.96
C THR A 679 -26.38 5.63 22.58
N ASN A 680 -25.48 4.98 21.87
CA ASN A 680 -24.79 3.79 22.34
C ASN A 680 -23.28 3.90 22.08
N ARG A 681 -22.46 3.53 23.07
CA ARG A 681 -21.01 3.50 22.98
C ARG A 681 -20.53 2.06 22.94
N LEU A 682 -19.88 1.68 21.84
CA LEU A 682 -19.29 0.36 21.64
C LEU A 682 -17.77 0.46 21.84
N SER A 683 -17.20 -0.39 22.70
CA SER A 683 -15.75 -0.53 22.86
C SER A 683 -15.35 -1.99 22.73
N ILE A 684 -14.17 -2.25 22.16
CA ILE A 684 -13.65 -3.60 21.92
C ILE A 684 -12.20 -3.69 22.39
N ALA A 685 -11.86 -4.79 23.05
CA ALA A 685 -10.49 -5.18 23.34
C ALA A 685 -10.24 -6.64 22.94
N THR A 686 -9.17 -6.90 22.20
CA THR A 686 -8.78 -8.26 21.81
C THR A 686 -7.69 -8.79 22.75
N PRO A 687 -7.76 -10.05 23.20
CA PRO A 687 -6.75 -10.60 24.11
C PRO A 687 -5.38 -10.70 23.43
N LEU A 688 -4.32 -10.46 24.20
CA LEU A 688 -2.94 -10.80 23.85
C LEU A 688 -2.58 -12.11 24.54
N LEU A 689 -2.07 -13.07 23.77
CA LEU A 689 -1.60 -14.35 24.27
C LEU A 689 -0.07 -14.37 24.34
N ASP A 690 0.45 -15.36 25.05
CA ASP A 690 1.84 -15.75 24.95
C ASP A 690 1.89 -17.02 24.09
N SER A 691 2.08 -16.84 22.78
CA SER A 691 2.08 -17.92 21.80
C SER A 691 3.24 -17.78 20.82
N ALA A 692 3.53 -18.82 20.03
CA ALA A 692 4.57 -18.78 19.00
C ALA A 692 4.32 -17.73 17.89
N PHE A 693 3.09 -17.19 17.81
CA PHE A 693 2.71 -16.16 16.84
C PHE A 693 2.77 -14.74 17.42
N ASP A 694 3.02 -14.60 18.72
CA ASP A 694 3.26 -13.32 19.37
C ASP A 694 4.76 -13.02 19.34
N ILE A 695 5.15 -12.01 18.56
CA ILE A 695 6.54 -11.64 18.33
C ILE A 695 6.83 -10.31 19.00
N VAL A 696 7.92 -10.25 19.77
CA VAL A 696 8.40 -9.01 20.41
C VAL A 696 9.89 -8.88 20.17
N GLN A 697 10.33 -7.71 19.71
CA GLN A 697 11.71 -7.40 19.34
C GLN A 697 12.18 -6.20 20.17
N THR A 698 13.18 -6.44 21.01
CA THR A 698 13.79 -5.43 21.89
C THR A 698 15.31 -5.42 21.72
N PRO A 699 16.03 -4.36 22.12
CA PRO A 699 17.48 -4.33 22.00
C PRO A 699 18.21 -5.50 22.67
N ASN A 700 17.62 -6.08 23.72
CA ASN A 700 18.21 -7.20 24.47
C ASN A 700 17.86 -8.57 23.87
N SER A 701 16.77 -8.66 23.10
CA SER A 701 16.26 -9.90 22.52
C SER A 701 15.63 -9.56 21.18
N ASN A 702 16.37 -9.82 20.09
CA ASN A 702 15.87 -9.57 18.73
C ASN A 702 16.40 -10.56 17.69
N GLN A 703 15.78 -10.54 16.52
CA GLN A 703 16.09 -11.36 15.36
C GLN A 703 16.31 -10.50 14.11
N LEU A 704 16.47 -9.18 14.30
CA LEU A 704 16.81 -8.24 13.24
C LEU A 704 18.29 -8.39 12.85
N LEU A 705 18.69 -7.82 11.71
CA LEU A 705 20.07 -7.96 11.24
C LEU A 705 21.08 -7.36 12.24
N PRO A 706 22.17 -8.05 12.59
CA PRO A 706 23.14 -7.51 13.56
C PRO A 706 23.96 -6.34 12.99
N GLU A 707 24.13 -6.26 11.67
CA GLU A 707 24.95 -5.25 10.99
C GLU A 707 24.14 -4.35 10.05
N ALA A 708 24.75 -3.22 9.69
CA ALA A 708 24.13 -2.24 8.80
C ALA A 708 24.19 -2.68 7.33
N ARG A 709 23.10 -2.44 6.58
CA ARG A 709 23.00 -2.81 5.17
C ARG A 709 22.38 -1.70 4.33
N ASN A 710 23.17 -1.22 3.36
CA ASN A 710 22.64 -0.38 2.29
C ASN A 710 22.00 -1.27 1.22
N CYS A 711 20.67 -1.23 1.08
CA CYS A 711 19.97 -1.95 0.01
C CYS A 711 19.63 -1.06 -1.20
N ASP A 712 20.13 0.17 -1.24
CA ASP A 712 20.12 0.98 -2.46
C ASP A 712 21.10 0.38 -3.49
N GLN A 713 20.57 -0.10 -4.62
CA GLN A 713 21.39 -0.67 -5.70
C GLN A 713 22.07 0.39 -6.58
N PHE A 714 21.71 1.65 -6.42
CA PHE A 714 22.11 2.75 -7.30
C PHE A 714 23.03 3.76 -6.63
N ASN A 715 23.00 3.85 -5.28
CA ASN A 715 23.83 4.76 -4.51
C ASN A 715 24.67 4.03 -3.45
N ASP A 716 25.98 4.31 -3.43
CA ASP A 716 26.92 3.82 -2.41
C ASP A 716 26.90 4.68 -1.13
N GLY A 717 25.71 5.12 -0.72
CA GLY A 717 25.50 5.93 0.47
C GLY A 717 26.02 5.31 1.76
N LEU A 718 26.21 6.17 2.76
CA LEU A 718 26.59 5.73 4.10
C LEU A 718 25.36 5.32 4.87
N VAL A 719 25.44 4.15 5.51
CA VAL A 719 24.40 3.63 6.37
C VAL A 719 24.99 3.10 7.66
N LYS A 720 24.21 3.17 8.74
CA LYS A 720 24.62 2.70 10.04
C LYS A 720 23.41 2.24 10.84
N LYS A 721 23.55 1.08 11.48
CA LYS A 721 22.66 0.55 12.51
C LYS A 721 23.41 0.55 13.84
N THR A 722 22.74 0.92 14.93
CA THR A 722 23.31 0.82 16.28
C THR A 722 22.25 0.33 17.24
N ILE A 723 22.55 -0.73 17.99
CA ILE A 723 21.68 -1.29 19.01
C ILE A 723 22.13 -0.74 20.37
N THR A 724 21.23 -0.08 21.08
CA THR A 724 21.46 0.50 22.41
C THR A 724 20.33 0.11 23.35
N PRO A 725 20.48 0.24 24.67
CA PRO A 725 19.36 0.03 25.61
C PRO A 725 18.14 0.92 25.29
N ASP A 726 18.33 2.04 24.60
CA ASP A 726 17.27 2.97 24.19
C ASP A 726 16.52 2.54 22.92
N GLY A 727 17.01 1.56 22.17
CA GLY A 727 16.39 1.09 20.92
C GLY A 727 17.38 0.73 19.80
N PHE A 728 16.82 0.33 18.65
CA PHE A 728 17.48 0.18 17.35
C PHE A 728 17.52 1.54 16.66
N ILE A 729 18.72 2.07 16.44
CA ILE A 729 18.95 3.37 15.80
C ILE A 729 19.41 3.14 14.36
N TYR A 730 18.67 3.70 13.40
CA TYR A 730 18.94 3.59 11.97
C TYR A 730 19.33 4.94 11.40
N GLU A 731 20.46 4.99 10.70
CA GLU A 731 21.02 6.18 10.10
C GLU A 731 21.37 5.94 8.64
N SER A 732 21.02 6.88 7.77
CA SER A 732 21.32 6.82 6.34
C SER A 732 21.67 8.19 5.78
N SER A 733 22.61 8.22 4.82
CA SER A 733 22.98 9.38 4.02
C SER A 733 23.20 8.96 2.57
N ASN A 734 22.39 9.48 1.65
CA ASN A 734 22.36 9.11 0.23
C ASN A 734 22.24 7.60 -0.03
N GLY A 735 21.44 6.90 0.77
CA GLY A 735 21.29 5.45 0.70
C GLY A 735 20.11 4.98 1.54
N ILE A 736 19.84 3.68 1.53
CA ILE A 736 18.73 3.08 2.26
C ILE A 736 19.30 2.05 3.22
N GLU A 737 19.28 2.35 4.52
CA GLU A 737 19.58 1.36 5.56
C GLU A 737 18.37 0.42 5.67
N CYS A 738 18.61 -0.87 5.44
CA CYS A 738 17.59 -1.88 5.31
C CYS A 738 17.77 -2.97 6.35
N ASP A 739 16.67 -3.31 7.01
CA ASP A 739 16.59 -4.34 8.02
C ASP A 739 15.38 -5.22 7.76
N TYR A 740 15.36 -6.43 8.31
CA TYR A 740 14.21 -7.31 8.15
C TYR A 740 14.01 -8.23 9.35
N LEU A 741 12.77 -8.64 9.52
CA LEU A 741 12.37 -9.69 10.46
C LEU A 741 11.77 -10.86 9.68
N ASN A 742 12.38 -12.03 9.82
CA ASN A 742 11.94 -13.26 9.19
C ASN A 742 10.78 -13.87 10.00
N LEU A 743 9.62 -14.05 9.36
CA LEU A 743 8.37 -14.48 9.98
C LEU A 743 7.79 -15.69 9.24
N ARG A 744 8.65 -16.61 8.78
CA ARG A 744 8.26 -17.77 7.96
C ARG A 744 7.28 -18.74 8.62
N HIS A 745 7.23 -18.78 9.94
CA HIS A 745 6.33 -19.66 10.69
C HIS A 745 4.92 -19.08 10.90
N LEU A 746 4.69 -17.82 10.50
CA LEU A 746 3.40 -17.17 10.66
C LEU A 746 2.41 -17.65 9.58
N PRO A 747 1.26 -18.25 9.94
CA PRO A 747 0.26 -18.68 8.97
C PRO A 747 -0.46 -17.50 8.32
N HIS A 748 -0.79 -17.64 7.04
CA HIS A 748 -1.67 -16.71 6.30
C HIS A 748 -3.15 -16.83 6.69
N GLY A 749 -3.51 -17.85 7.49
CA GLY A 749 -4.84 -18.01 8.07
C GLY A 749 -5.16 -17.05 9.23
N LEU A 750 -4.20 -16.27 9.71
CA LEU A 750 -4.36 -15.24 10.74
C LEU A 750 -4.11 -13.84 10.16
N SER A 751 -4.69 -12.84 10.80
CA SER A 751 -4.33 -11.43 10.59
C SER A 751 -3.51 -10.94 11.78
N TYR A 752 -2.61 -9.99 11.55
CA TYR A 752 -1.65 -9.53 12.55
C TYR A 752 -1.71 -8.02 12.76
N LEU A 753 -1.60 -7.60 14.02
CA LEU A 753 -1.37 -6.23 14.42
C LEU A 753 0.13 -6.02 14.64
N ILE A 754 0.75 -5.18 13.82
CA ILE A 754 2.17 -4.81 13.94
C ILE A 754 2.25 -3.46 14.63
N SER A 755 2.99 -3.37 15.74
CA SER A 755 3.12 -2.16 16.56
C SER A 755 4.58 -1.73 16.70
N PHE A 756 4.82 -0.43 16.58
CA PHE A 756 6.14 0.19 16.62
C PHE A 756 6.17 1.28 17.70
N ASP A 757 6.96 1.12 18.76
CA ASP A 757 7.38 2.26 19.61
C ASP A 757 8.49 3.01 18.89
N TYR A 758 8.06 3.94 18.05
CA TYR A 758 8.88 4.62 17.06
C TYR A 758 9.16 6.07 17.47
N ARG A 759 10.39 6.53 17.20
CA ARG A 759 10.83 7.92 17.37
C ARG A 759 11.41 8.44 16.07
N TYR A 760 10.71 9.38 15.46
CA TYR A 760 11.23 10.15 14.33
C TYR A 760 12.22 11.21 14.82
N GLN A 761 13.39 11.34 14.19
CA GLN A 761 14.37 12.36 14.57
C GLN A 761 14.67 13.34 13.43
N THR A 762 15.09 12.86 12.25
CA THR A 762 15.35 13.72 11.08
C THR A 762 15.22 12.97 9.76
N GLY A 763 15.03 13.70 8.66
CA GLY A 763 14.96 13.15 7.30
C GLY A 763 13.61 12.52 6.98
N LEU A 764 13.62 11.38 6.29
CA LEU A 764 12.40 10.64 5.93
C LEU A 764 12.00 9.68 7.06
N PRO A 765 10.70 9.58 7.40
CA PRO A 765 10.24 8.51 8.26
C PRO A 765 10.46 7.13 7.63
N MET A 766 10.60 6.13 8.49
CA MET A 766 10.80 4.74 8.07
C MET A 766 9.63 4.21 7.24
N THR A 767 9.96 3.54 6.14
CA THR A 767 9.01 2.79 5.31
C THR A 767 9.09 1.30 5.67
N LEU A 768 7.97 0.60 5.61
CA LEU A 768 7.88 -0.82 5.90
C LEU A 768 7.16 -1.57 4.79
N CYS A 769 7.59 -2.80 4.52
CA CYS A 769 6.91 -3.76 3.66
C CYS A 769 6.72 -5.08 4.43
N LEU A 770 5.48 -5.53 4.59
CA LEU A 770 5.23 -6.92 4.99
C LEU A 770 5.07 -7.76 3.73
N GLU A 771 6.16 -8.40 3.30
CA GLU A 771 6.17 -9.30 2.14
C GLU A 771 5.52 -10.63 2.50
N ASN A 772 4.55 -11.05 1.70
CA ASN A 772 3.96 -12.38 1.71
C ASN A 772 4.86 -13.34 0.90
N HIS A 773 5.31 -14.44 1.50
CA HIS A 773 6.26 -15.34 0.85
C HIS A 773 5.67 -16.12 -0.33
N THR A 774 4.36 -16.40 -0.29
CA THR A 774 3.66 -17.11 -1.36
C THR A 774 3.48 -16.22 -2.58
N THR A 775 2.96 -15.00 -2.39
CA THR A 775 2.68 -14.08 -3.51
C THR A 775 3.85 -13.18 -3.88
N ARG A 776 4.90 -13.09 -3.04
CA ARG A 776 6.02 -12.14 -3.16
C ARG A 776 5.61 -10.67 -3.18
N ARG A 777 4.40 -10.37 -2.72
CA ARG A 777 3.82 -9.04 -2.67
C ARG A 777 4.00 -8.43 -1.28
N CYS A 778 4.19 -7.11 -1.20
CA CYS A 778 3.98 -6.36 0.03
C CYS A 778 2.48 -6.20 0.34
N ASP A 779 1.95 -7.03 1.25
CA ASP A 779 0.57 -6.93 1.73
C ASP A 779 0.34 -5.65 2.54
N ILE A 780 1.38 -5.22 3.27
CA ILE A 780 1.47 -3.89 3.85
C ILE A 780 2.64 -3.20 3.17
N TYR A 781 2.43 -1.99 2.68
CA TYR A 781 3.49 -1.08 2.26
C TYR A 781 3.10 0.32 2.73
N GLU A 782 3.72 0.80 3.79
CA GLU A 782 3.34 2.04 4.47
C GLU A 782 4.57 2.80 4.95
N ARG A 783 4.40 4.10 5.19
CA ARG A 783 5.41 4.93 5.83
C ARG A 783 4.92 5.35 7.21
N LEU A 784 5.75 5.10 8.24
CA LEU A 784 5.45 5.57 9.59
C LEU A 784 5.33 7.10 9.61
N THR A 785 4.50 7.61 10.51
CA THR A 785 4.27 9.05 10.65
C THR A 785 5.35 9.71 11.50
N ARG A 786 5.52 11.03 11.35
CA ARG A 786 6.45 11.86 12.13
C ARG A 786 5.92 12.08 13.55
N THR A 787 6.04 11.04 14.38
CA THR A 787 5.54 11.04 15.75
C THR A 787 6.49 10.30 16.68
N ASP A 788 6.24 10.51 17.97
CA ASP A 788 6.91 9.94 19.13
C ASP A 788 5.97 9.01 19.91
N LYS A 789 4.91 8.52 19.25
CA LYS A 789 3.91 7.62 19.83
C LYS A 789 4.01 6.25 19.20
N ILE A 790 3.47 5.26 19.91
CA ILE A 790 3.25 3.93 19.34
C ILE A 790 2.33 4.06 18.12
N GLN A 791 2.74 3.42 17.04
CA GLN A 791 1.98 3.33 15.80
C GLN A 791 1.71 1.86 15.50
N SER A 792 0.47 1.55 15.13
CA SER A 792 0.08 0.18 14.80
C SER A 792 -0.55 0.08 13.41
N LEU A 793 -0.36 -1.07 12.78
CA LEU A 793 -0.83 -1.43 11.45
C LEU A 793 -1.48 -2.81 11.49
N ILE A 794 -2.58 -2.99 10.76
CA ILE A 794 -3.28 -4.27 10.66
C ILE A 794 -2.97 -4.88 9.29
N GLN A 795 -2.51 -6.13 9.29
CA GLN A 795 -2.36 -6.96 8.10
C GLN A 795 -3.76 -7.42 7.65
N PRO A 796 -4.23 -7.03 6.43
CA PRO A 796 -5.64 -7.18 6.07
C PRO A 796 -5.95 -8.39 5.19
N ILE A 797 -4.94 -9.17 4.76
CA ILE A 797 -5.09 -10.27 3.81
C ILE A 797 -5.01 -11.59 4.57
N ARG A 798 -6.03 -12.42 4.49
CA ARG A 798 -6.04 -13.72 5.17
C ARG A 798 -6.40 -14.80 4.18
N ASN A 799 -5.42 -15.63 3.83
CA ASN A 799 -5.58 -16.67 2.85
C ASN A 799 -5.15 -18.02 3.42
N THR A 800 -6.09 -18.94 3.60
CA THR A 800 -5.79 -20.28 4.14
C THR A 800 -5.25 -21.26 3.09
N PHE A 801 -5.26 -20.87 1.80
CA PHE A 801 -4.72 -21.67 0.70
C PHE A 801 -3.22 -21.41 0.44
N GLU A 802 -2.67 -20.35 1.04
CA GLU A 802 -1.26 -19.99 0.90
C GLU A 802 -0.38 -20.69 1.93
N ASP A 803 0.82 -21.09 1.50
CA ASP A 803 1.85 -21.60 2.39
C ASP A 803 2.29 -20.52 3.37
N GLN A 804 2.64 -20.92 4.61
CA GLN A 804 3.00 -20.01 5.69
C GLN A 804 4.20 -19.12 5.35
N GLY A 805 4.16 -17.89 5.86
CA GLY A 805 5.36 -17.08 6.03
C GLY A 805 5.28 -15.65 5.50
N PHE A 806 5.85 -14.75 6.29
CA PHE A 806 6.07 -13.36 5.92
C PHE A 806 7.53 -12.94 6.10
N THR A 807 7.91 -11.82 5.49
CA THR A 807 9.10 -11.05 5.88
C THR A 807 8.71 -9.60 6.08
N LEU A 808 8.99 -9.05 7.27
CA LEU A 808 8.80 -7.63 7.54
C LEU A 808 10.09 -6.89 7.21
N HIS A 809 10.11 -6.15 6.12
CA HIS A 809 11.21 -5.28 5.70
C HIS A 809 11.05 -3.88 6.27
N LEU A 810 12.15 -3.29 6.74
CA LEU A 810 12.26 -1.95 7.27
C LEU A 810 13.25 -1.15 6.41
N PHE A 811 12.84 0.01 5.93
CA PHE A 811 13.63 0.88 5.05
C PHE A 811 13.79 2.27 5.66
N ASN A 812 15.02 2.58 6.09
CA ASN A 812 15.41 3.89 6.55
C ASN A 812 16.09 4.65 5.39
N GLN A 813 15.28 5.28 4.54
CA GLN A 813 15.75 5.93 3.32
C GLN A 813 16.30 7.34 3.57
N SER A 814 17.39 7.67 2.90
CA SER A 814 17.92 9.03 2.72
C SER A 814 18.18 9.28 1.23
N VAL A 815 18.00 10.53 0.79
CA VAL A 815 18.24 10.96 -0.60
C VAL A 815 19.18 12.16 -0.60
N GLY A 816 20.24 12.11 -1.41
CA GLY A 816 21.23 13.17 -1.48
C GLY A 816 21.99 13.37 -0.16
N GLY A 817 22.40 14.61 0.12
CA GLY A 817 23.18 14.94 1.32
C GLY A 817 22.39 14.97 2.63
N ASP A 818 21.07 14.77 2.60
CA ASP A 818 20.21 14.87 3.78
C ASP A 818 20.25 13.60 4.63
N ARG A 819 20.71 13.72 5.87
CA ARG A 819 20.77 12.60 6.80
C ARG A 819 19.38 12.22 7.33
N THR A 820 19.04 10.94 7.25
CA THR A 820 17.86 10.36 7.89
C THR A 820 18.25 9.61 9.15
N LEU A 821 17.52 9.85 10.25
CA LEU A 821 17.73 9.19 11.55
C LEU A 821 16.38 8.85 12.17
N ASN A 822 16.18 7.57 12.48
CA ASN A 822 14.97 7.07 13.14
C ASN A 822 15.34 6.00 14.18
N THR A 823 14.55 5.92 15.24
CA THR A 823 14.76 4.92 16.31
C THR A 823 13.50 4.07 16.51
N ILE A 824 13.67 2.75 16.65
CA ILE A 824 12.62 1.82 17.11
C ILE A 824 13.02 1.31 18.49
N LYS A 825 12.19 1.54 19.51
CA LYS A 825 12.43 1.03 20.86
C LYS A 825 11.94 -0.40 21.04
N ASN A 826 10.76 -0.66 20.50
CA ASN A 826 10.08 -1.94 20.54
C ASN A 826 9.32 -2.15 19.24
N LEU A 827 9.40 -3.36 18.70
CA LEU A 827 8.59 -3.83 17.59
C LEU A 827 7.84 -5.07 18.08
N SER A 828 6.52 -5.06 17.99
CA SER A 828 5.72 -6.23 18.34
C SER A 828 4.70 -6.58 17.26
N LEU A 829 4.35 -7.85 17.19
CA LEU A 829 3.38 -8.39 16.24
C LEU A 829 2.53 -9.42 16.96
N HIS A 830 1.21 -9.28 16.87
CA HIS A 830 0.25 -10.10 17.59
C HIS A 830 -0.93 -10.49 16.70
N PRO A 831 -1.44 -11.72 16.74
CA PRO A 831 -2.63 -12.08 15.98
C PRO A 831 -3.87 -11.30 16.45
N VAL A 832 -4.72 -10.90 15.49
CA VAL A 832 -5.97 -10.18 15.75
C VAL A 832 -7.11 -10.85 14.99
N PRO A 833 -8.30 -11.06 15.61
CA PRO A 833 -9.43 -11.72 14.96
C PRO A 833 -10.16 -10.76 14.01
N LEU A 834 -9.49 -10.39 12.90
CA LEU A 834 -9.96 -9.35 11.98
C LEU A 834 -11.26 -9.74 11.28
N GLY A 835 -11.44 -11.00 10.88
CA GLY A 835 -12.67 -11.46 10.23
C GLY A 835 -13.88 -11.39 11.16
N PHE A 836 -13.69 -11.66 12.45
CA PHE A 836 -14.70 -11.42 13.47
C PHE A 836 -15.05 -9.94 13.56
N LEU A 837 -14.05 -9.05 13.63
CA LEU A 837 -14.26 -7.60 13.75
C LEU A 837 -15.00 -7.02 12.52
N GLN A 838 -14.58 -7.38 11.32
CA GLN A 838 -15.19 -6.91 10.06
C GLN A 838 -16.65 -7.35 9.92
N ASN A 839 -17.00 -8.51 10.48
CA ASN A 839 -18.35 -9.07 10.42
C ASN A 839 -19.26 -8.63 11.57
N ILE A 840 -18.78 -7.79 12.50
CA ILE A 840 -19.67 -7.09 13.45
C ILE A 840 -20.55 -6.15 12.63
N SER A 841 -21.87 -6.27 12.79
CA SER A 841 -22.81 -5.40 12.08
C SER A 841 -23.86 -4.81 13.01
N ILE A 842 -24.32 -3.62 12.67
CA ILE A 842 -25.38 -2.91 13.36
C ILE A 842 -26.49 -2.68 12.35
N ASN A 843 -27.63 -3.33 12.57
CA ASN A 843 -28.72 -3.41 11.61
C ASN A 843 -29.96 -2.69 12.12
N SER A 844 -30.56 -1.87 11.27
CA SER A 844 -31.89 -1.32 11.49
C SER A 844 -32.95 -2.43 11.44
N PRO A 845 -34.03 -2.36 12.26
CA PRO A 845 -35.10 -3.36 12.25
C PRO A 845 -35.85 -3.43 10.90
N ILE A 846 -35.72 -2.40 10.06
CA ILE A 846 -36.37 -2.33 8.75
C ILE A 846 -35.45 -2.96 7.71
N LYS A 847 -35.90 -4.05 7.06
CA LYS A 847 -35.19 -4.63 5.92
C LYS A 847 -35.23 -3.68 4.70
N PRO A 848 -34.13 -3.57 3.94
CA PRO A 848 -34.12 -2.74 2.73
C PRO A 848 -35.09 -3.33 1.69
N LYS A 849 -36.11 -2.55 1.32
CA LYS A 849 -37.03 -2.87 0.23
C LYS A 849 -36.86 -1.82 -0.87
N GLN A 850 -36.31 -2.26 -1.98
CA GLN A 850 -36.11 -1.40 -3.15
C GLN A 850 -37.39 -1.22 -3.94
N THR A 851 -37.49 -0.07 -4.61
CA THR A 851 -38.63 0.30 -5.47
C THR A 851 -38.09 0.77 -6.81
N THR A 852 -38.74 0.34 -7.89
CA THR A 852 -38.32 0.71 -9.24
C THR A 852 -38.58 2.19 -9.47
N VAL A 853 -37.55 2.92 -9.91
CA VAL A 853 -37.63 4.33 -10.28
C VAL A 853 -37.38 4.44 -11.78
N SER A 854 -38.18 5.26 -12.47
CA SER A 854 -37.90 5.58 -13.87
C SER A 854 -36.79 6.61 -13.91
N THR A 855 -35.66 6.28 -14.52
CA THR A 855 -34.46 7.14 -14.53
C THR A 855 -33.94 7.35 -15.95
N THR A 856 -33.34 8.51 -16.18
CA THR A 856 -32.55 8.79 -17.39
C THR A 856 -31.21 9.44 -17.01
N HIS A 857 -30.21 9.30 -17.88
CA HIS A 857 -28.90 9.93 -17.73
C HIS A 857 -28.58 10.78 -18.97
N PRO A 858 -29.11 12.02 -19.06
CA PRO A 858 -28.99 12.83 -20.27
C PRO A 858 -27.57 13.32 -20.57
N ASN A 859 -26.70 13.41 -19.56
CA ASN A 859 -25.33 13.86 -19.64
C ASN A 859 -24.53 13.32 -18.43
N GLU A 860 -23.20 13.24 -18.52
CA GLU A 860 -22.29 12.68 -17.50
C GLU A 860 -22.49 13.24 -16.09
N TYR A 861 -22.93 14.48 -15.98
CA TYR A 861 -23.17 15.18 -14.70
C TYR A 861 -24.65 15.43 -14.39
N ILE A 862 -25.60 14.85 -15.14
CA ILE A 862 -27.05 15.06 -14.98
C ILE A 862 -27.80 13.72 -14.96
N TYR A 863 -28.73 13.60 -14.02
CA TYR A 863 -29.69 12.51 -13.96
C TYR A 863 -31.10 13.03 -13.76
N THR A 864 -32.09 12.31 -14.27
CA THR A 864 -33.49 12.56 -13.96
C THR A 864 -34.12 11.31 -13.37
N ALA A 865 -34.98 11.48 -12.38
CA ALA A 865 -35.74 10.39 -11.80
C ALA A 865 -37.22 10.75 -11.68
N SER A 866 -38.10 9.78 -11.86
CA SER A 866 -39.53 9.90 -11.60
C SER A 866 -40.03 8.66 -10.87
N SER A 867 -40.77 8.89 -9.80
CA SER A 867 -41.34 7.81 -8.99
C SER A 867 -42.65 8.24 -8.35
N ASN A 868 -43.55 7.28 -8.14
CA ASN A 868 -44.70 7.46 -7.27
C ASN A 868 -44.53 6.47 -6.11
N LEU A 869 -44.21 6.99 -4.94
CA LEU A 869 -43.77 6.21 -3.79
C LEU A 869 -44.89 6.09 -2.76
N PRO A 870 -45.24 4.87 -2.32
CA PRO A 870 -46.31 4.63 -1.34
C PRO A 870 -45.86 4.90 0.11
N GLU A 871 -44.59 5.18 0.33
CA GLU A 871 -43.99 5.48 1.63
C GLU A 871 -42.68 6.25 1.43
N GLU A 872 -42.14 6.86 2.49
CA GLU A 872 -40.84 7.52 2.44
C GLU A 872 -39.71 6.55 2.04
N LYS A 873 -38.85 6.97 1.11
CA LYS A 873 -37.69 6.22 0.62
C LYS A 873 -36.44 7.10 0.61
N LEU A 874 -35.30 6.46 0.45
CA LEU A 874 -34.04 7.08 0.08
C LEU A 874 -33.84 6.94 -1.43
N LEU A 875 -33.56 8.05 -2.10
CA LEU A 875 -33.04 8.09 -3.47
C LEU A 875 -31.52 8.03 -3.41
N ASN A 876 -30.93 7.01 -4.01
CA ASN A 876 -29.49 6.77 -3.97
C ASN A 876 -28.90 6.99 -5.36
N LEU A 877 -27.82 7.76 -5.46
CA LEU A 877 -26.99 7.94 -6.66
C LEU A 877 -25.62 7.32 -6.40
N TYR A 878 -25.35 6.19 -7.04
CA TYR A 878 -24.12 5.40 -6.98
C TYR A 878 -22.99 6.03 -7.80
N GLN A 879 -22.67 7.27 -7.45
CA GLN A 879 -21.47 8.01 -7.85
C GLN A 879 -20.69 8.39 -6.60
N SER A 880 -19.39 8.61 -6.75
CA SER A 880 -18.51 9.00 -5.64
C SER A 880 -19.15 10.11 -4.82
N LYS A 881 -19.17 9.90 -3.50
CA LYS A 881 -19.80 10.81 -2.54
C LYS A 881 -19.24 12.22 -2.70
N SER A 882 -20.14 13.19 -2.88
CA SER A 882 -19.73 14.59 -2.97
C SER A 882 -20.87 15.51 -2.55
N PRO A 883 -20.62 16.52 -1.70
CA PRO A 883 -21.64 17.49 -1.30
C PRO A 883 -22.14 18.34 -2.48
N PHE A 884 -21.49 18.27 -3.64
CA PHE A 884 -21.84 19.05 -4.82
C PHE A 884 -22.77 18.32 -5.80
N TRP A 885 -23.15 17.07 -5.53
CA TRP A 885 -24.34 16.49 -6.13
C TRP A 885 -25.58 17.10 -5.50
N ILE A 886 -26.42 17.74 -6.31
CA ILE A 886 -27.64 18.41 -5.86
C ILE A 886 -28.84 17.73 -6.50
N ALA A 887 -29.84 17.38 -5.68
CA ALA A 887 -31.12 16.86 -6.13
C ALA A 887 -32.23 17.91 -5.90
N LEU A 888 -32.99 18.21 -6.95
CA LEU A 888 -34.11 19.16 -6.94
C LEU A 888 -35.42 18.43 -7.23
N SER A 889 -36.48 18.81 -6.52
CA SER A 889 -37.85 18.47 -6.93
C SER A 889 -38.31 19.47 -8.00
N VAL A 890 -38.70 19.00 -9.18
CA VAL A 890 -39.06 19.81 -10.34
C VAL A 890 -40.44 19.45 -10.88
N ASP A 891 -41.01 20.28 -11.76
CA ASP A 891 -42.24 19.94 -12.46
C ASP A 891 -42.02 18.82 -13.49
N LYS A 892 -43.08 18.03 -13.75
CA LYS A 892 -43.06 16.93 -14.74
C LYS A 892 -42.56 17.36 -16.12
N ASP A 893 -43.01 18.53 -16.59
CA ASP A 893 -42.65 19.07 -17.90
C ASP A 893 -41.16 19.44 -18.00
N THR A 894 -40.52 19.73 -16.87
CA THR A 894 -39.08 20.03 -16.82
C THR A 894 -38.25 18.81 -17.20
N LEU A 895 -38.67 17.61 -16.80
CA LEU A 895 -37.98 16.37 -17.15
C LEU A 895 -38.12 16.00 -18.63
N ALA A 896 -39.10 16.58 -19.34
CA ALA A 896 -39.29 16.39 -20.78
C ALA A 896 -38.44 17.34 -21.63
N TYR A 897 -37.63 18.22 -21.02
CA TYR A 897 -36.76 19.12 -21.75
C TYR A 897 -35.69 18.37 -22.54
N SER A 898 -35.30 18.90 -23.70
CA SER A 898 -34.11 18.42 -24.39
C SER A 898 -32.87 18.64 -23.52
N PRO A 899 -31.80 17.81 -23.64
CA PRO A 899 -30.62 17.93 -22.80
C PRO A 899 -30.03 19.35 -22.75
N LEU A 900 -29.96 20.04 -23.89
CA LEU A 900 -29.45 21.42 -23.94
C LEU A 900 -30.33 22.42 -23.19
N LYS A 901 -31.66 22.30 -23.31
CA LYS A 901 -32.60 23.16 -22.59
C LYS A 901 -32.53 22.91 -21.09
N LEU A 902 -32.37 21.65 -20.68
CA LEU A 902 -32.19 21.27 -19.28
C LEU A 902 -30.87 21.84 -18.70
N ILE A 903 -29.75 21.69 -19.43
CA ILE A 903 -28.44 22.21 -19.01
C ILE A 903 -28.49 23.73 -18.80
N THR A 904 -29.14 24.45 -19.70
CA THR A 904 -29.23 25.92 -19.64
C THR A 904 -30.25 26.43 -18.61
N SER A 905 -31.25 25.62 -18.23
CA SER A 905 -32.24 25.99 -17.21
C SER A 905 -31.80 25.71 -15.77
N ILE A 906 -30.88 24.78 -15.54
CA ILE A 906 -30.43 24.38 -14.19
C ILE A 906 -30.04 25.55 -13.27
N PRO A 907 -29.29 26.59 -13.70
CA PRO A 907 -28.99 27.72 -12.83
C PRO A 907 -30.26 28.40 -12.29
N HIS A 908 -31.29 28.55 -13.13
CA HIS A 908 -32.58 29.10 -12.71
C HIS A 908 -33.34 28.11 -11.81
N LEU A 909 -33.37 26.83 -12.16
CA LEU A 909 -34.03 25.80 -11.37
C LEU A 909 -33.44 25.68 -9.95
N TYR A 910 -32.11 25.78 -9.82
CA TYR A 910 -31.39 25.69 -8.54
C TYR A 910 -31.81 26.72 -7.49
N PHE A 911 -32.17 27.93 -7.93
CA PHE A 911 -32.63 28.99 -7.03
C PHE A 911 -34.13 28.97 -6.78
N ASN A 912 -34.91 28.41 -7.70
CA ASN A 912 -36.39 28.50 -7.67
C ASN A 912 -37.09 27.22 -7.21
N HIS A 913 -36.38 26.09 -7.12
CA HIS A 913 -36.95 24.81 -6.72
C HIS A 913 -36.43 24.33 -5.37
N GLN A 914 -37.22 23.49 -4.72
CA GLN A 914 -36.86 22.88 -3.45
C GLN A 914 -35.75 21.84 -3.64
N LYS A 915 -34.68 21.99 -2.86
CA LYS A 915 -33.61 21.00 -2.74
C LYS A 915 -34.08 19.86 -1.84
N LEU A 916 -33.82 18.62 -2.24
CA LEU A 916 -34.10 17.47 -1.39
C LEU A 916 -33.12 17.41 -0.21
N VAL A 917 -33.60 16.94 0.94
CA VAL A 917 -32.78 16.79 2.14
C VAL A 917 -31.82 15.63 1.95
N ARG A 918 -30.53 15.89 2.14
CA ARG A 918 -29.48 14.87 2.03
C ARG A 918 -29.57 13.92 3.22
N TYR A 919 -29.38 12.64 2.96
CA TYR A 919 -29.23 11.61 3.97
C TYR A 919 -27.78 11.12 3.97
N ASP A 920 -27.08 11.23 5.09
CA ASP A 920 -25.69 10.80 5.22
C ASP A 920 -25.52 9.97 6.49
N THR A 921 -25.14 8.70 6.30
CA THR A 921 -24.83 7.76 7.38
C THR A 921 -23.38 7.88 7.87
N GLY A 922 -22.54 8.62 7.14
CA GLY A 922 -21.09 8.69 7.34
C GLY A 922 -20.32 7.51 6.76
N VAL A 923 -21.00 6.44 6.33
CA VAL A 923 -20.39 5.15 5.94
C VAL A 923 -20.60 4.83 4.45
N ASP A 924 -21.71 5.27 3.87
CA ASP A 924 -21.99 5.03 2.44
C ASP A 924 -20.98 5.77 1.54
N TRP A 925 -20.55 5.10 0.46
CA TRP A 925 -19.65 5.64 -0.58
C TRP A 925 -20.38 6.48 -1.65
N TYR A 926 -21.71 6.43 -1.64
CA TYR A 926 -22.60 7.04 -2.63
C TYR A 926 -23.43 8.18 -2.03
N ASN A 927 -24.24 8.86 -2.85
CA ASN A 927 -25.04 10.01 -2.44
C ASN A 927 -26.50 9.62 -2.22
N SER A 928 -27.11 10.11 -1.14
CA SER A 928 -28.51 9.77 -0.81
C SER A 928 -29.34 10.99 -0.41
N TRP A 929 -30.63 10.97 -0.76
CA TRP A 929 -31.62 11.99 -0.37
C TRP A 929 -32.91 11.36 0.12
N THR A 930 -33.57 11.98 1.09
CA THR A 930 -34.89 11.55 1.56
C THR A 930 -35.97 11.98 0.58
N LEU A 931 -36.82 11.04 0.18
CA LEU A 931 -38.02 11.25 -0.62
C LEU A 931 -39.25 10.87 0.20
N PRO A 932 -40.16 11.83 0.51
CA PRO A 932 -41.39 11.52 1.21
C PRO A 932 -42.36 10.70 0.34
N GLU A 933 -43.46 10.22 0.92
CA GLU A 933 -44.55 9.59 0.17
C GLU A 933 -45.13 10.54 -0.91
N GLY A 934 -45.47 10.00 -2.08
CA GLY A 934 -46.10 10.74 -3.18
C GLY A 934 -45.41 10.63 -4.54
N GLU A 935 -45.92 11.39 -5.52
CA GLU A 935 -45.34 11.51 -6.87
C GLU A 935 -44.21 12.55 -6.87
N HIS A 936 -43.05 12.15 -7.36
CA HIS A 936 -41.83 12.95 -7.40
C HIS A 936 -41.22 12.96 -8.80
N HIS A 937 -40.81 14.14 -9.23
CA HIS A 937 -40.00 14.37 -10.43
C HIS A 937 -38.71 15.08 -10.02
N ILE A 938 -37.58 14.44 -10.28
CA ILE A 938 -36.32 14.77 -9.62
C ILE A 938 -35.27 15.02 -10.68
N LEU A 939 -34.54 16.13 -10.52
CA LEU A 939 -33.36 16.47 -11.29
C LEU A 939 -32.14 16.42 -10.38
N ILE A 940 -31.17 15.57 -10.71
CA ILE A 940 -29.89 15.49 -10.00
C ILE A 940 -28.79 16.02 -10.92
N PHE A 941 -27.91 16.88 -10.42
CA PHE A 941 -26.78 17.35 -11.20
C PHE A 941 -25.54 17.64 -10.34
N TYR A 942 -24.36 17.60 -10.97
CA TYR A 942 -23.10 17.98 -10.34
C TYR A 942 -22.85 19.48 -10.51
N ALA A 943 -23.03 20.24 -9.44
CA ALA A 943 -22.94 21.70 -9.46
C ALA A 943 -21.60 22.29 -9.98
N PRO A 944 -20.41 21.69 -9.71
CA PRO A 944 -19.12 22.26 -10.12
C PRO A 944 -18.94 22.36 -11.63
N GLN A 945 -19.68 21.55 -12.41
CA GLN A 945 -19.69 21.65 -13.87
C GLN A 945 -20.09 23.05 -14.37
N TYR A 946 -20.93 23.76 -13.62
CA TYR A 946 -21.38 25.11 -13.97
C TYR A 946 -20.30 26.19 -13.75
N LEU A 947 -19.29 25.91 -12.91
CA LEU A 947 -18.12 26.80 -12.78
C LEU A 947 -17.26 26.75 -14.05
N GLU A 948 -17.14 25.58 -14.67
CA GLU A 948 -16.45 25.44 -15.95
C GLU A 948 -17.19 26.21 -17.04
N PHE A 949 -18.52 26.04 -17.14
CA PHE A 949 -19.33 26.79 -18.10
C PHE A 949 -19.27 28.30 -17.89
N ALA A 950 -19.28 28.76 -16.63
CA ALA A 950 -19.07 30.17 -16.32
C ALA A 950 -17.70 30.66 -16.82
N GLY A 951 -16.66 29.86 -16.64
CA GLY A 951 -15.34 30.17 -17.17
C GLY A 951 -15.30 30.23 -18.70
N PHE A 952 -15.92 29.28 -19.41
CA PHE A 952 -16.05 29.33 -20.87
C PHE A 952 -16.84 30.56 -21.34
N LEU A 953 -17.92 30.90 -20.66
CA LEU A 953 -18.71 32.10 -20.96
C LEU A 953 -17.85 33.36 -20.81
N LEU A 954 -17.08 33.48 -19.74
CA LEU A 954 -16.17 34.61 -19.52
C LEU A 954 -15.08 34.69 -20.60
N ILE A 955 -14.62 33.56 -21.12
CA ILE A 955 -13.69 33.53 -22.27
C ILE A 955 -14.36 34.12 -23.50
N ALA A 956 -15.56 33.64 -23.85
CA ALA A 956 -16.31 34.14 -25.01
C ALA A 956 -16.62 35.65 -24.89
N LEU A 957 -17.04 36.11 -23.72
CA LEU A 957 -17.30 37.53 -23.44
C LEU A 957 -16.02 38.38 -23.53
N SER A 958 -14.89 37.87 -23.05
CA SER A 958 -13.61 38.58 -23.14
C SER A 958 -13.08 38.67 -24.57
N LEU A 959 -13.26 37.61 -25.36
CA LEU A 959 -12.85 37.56 -26.76
C LEU A 959 -13.68 38.52 -27.61
N THR A 960 -15.01 38.46 -27.45
CA THR A 960 -15.93 39.38 -28.13
C THR A 960 -15.69 40.83 -27.72
N GLY A 961 -15.49 41.11 -26.43
CA GLY A 961 -15.11 42.44 -25.95
C GLY A 961 -13.80 42.93 -26.54
N SER A 962 -12.79 42.06 -26.66
CA SER A 962 -11.50 42.39 -27.27
C SER A 962 -11.61 42.64 -28.77
N ILE A 963 -12.44 41.87 -29.49
CA ILE A 963 -12.73 42.07 -30.91
C ILE A 963 -13.46 43.42 -31.11
N ILE A 964 -14.48 43.72 -30.30
CA ILE A 964 -15.21 44.99 -30.36
C ILE A 964 -14.24 46.16 -30.09
N TYR A 965 -13.38 46.04 -29.07
CA TYR A 965 -12.37 47.05 -28.75
C TYR A 965 -11.35 47.24 -29.89
N PHE A 966 -10.88 46.14 -30.50
CA PHE A 966 -9.98 46.16 -31.65
C PHE A 966 -10.64 46.83 -32.86
N LEU A 967 -11.89 46.46 -33.19
CA LEU A 967 -12.65 47.08 -34.28
C LEU A 967 -12.87 48.58 -34.04
N PHE A 968 -13.14 48.98 -32.80
CA PHE A 968 -13.30 50.38 -32.43
C PHE A 968 -11.99 51.17 -32.56
N THR A 969 -10.88 50.63 -32.05
CA THR A 969 -9.54 51.24 -32.16
C THR A 969 -9.03 51.27 -33.60
N LEU A 970 -9.28 50.23 -34.39
CA LEU A 970 -8.97 50.19 -35.82
C LEU A 970 -9.75 51.27 -36.58
N THR A 971 -11.06 51.38 -36.33
CA THR A 971 -11.91 52.39 -36.96
C THR A 971 -11.47 53.80 -36.57
N ARG A 972 -11.09 54.03 -35.30
CA ARG A 972 -10.53 55.30 -34.83
C ARG A 972 -9.19 55.61 -35.51
N THR A 973 -8.33 54.62 -35.67
CA THR A 973 -7.03 54.75 -36.34
C THR A 973 -7.19 55.06 -37.82
N ILE A 974 -8.13 54.39 -38.50
CA ILE A 974 -8.48 54.65 -39.91
C ILE A 974 -9.05 56.07 -40.07
N LYS A 975 -10.00 56.48 -39.23
CA LYS A 975 -10.54 57.86 -39.23
C LYS A 975 -9.45 58.91 -38.99
N ASN A 976 -8.56 58.68 -38.03
CA ASN A 976 -7.44 59.59 -37.75
C ASN A 976 -6.43 59.65 -38.92
N ARG A 977 -6.15 58.52 -39.59
CA ARG A 977 -5.32 58.51 -40.80
C ARG A 977 -6.00 59.28 -41.93
N LEU A 978 -7.27 59.02 -42.23
CA LEU A 978 -8.05 59.74 -43.26
C LEU A 978 -8.15 61.25 -43.00
N ALA A 979 -8.34 61.66 -41.74
CA ALA A 979 -8.34 63.08 -41.36
C ALA A 979 -6.95 63.73 -41.55
N LYS A 980 -5.87 62.99 -41.28
CA LYS A 980 -4.50 63.44 -41.54
C LYS A 980 -4.21 63.56 -43.04
N THR A 981 -4.68 62.61 -43.87
CA THR A 981 -4.56 62.71 -45.34
C THR A 981 -5.36 63.87 -45.92
N LYS A 982 -6.58 64.13 -45.42
CA LYS A 982 -7.38 65.30 -45.81
C LYS A 982 -6.71 66.63 -45.42
N ARG A 983 -6.07 66.72 -44.24
CA ARG A 983 -5.28 67.89 -43.85
C ARG A 983 -4.04 68.11 -44.71
N LEU A 984 -3.35 67.04 -45.12
CA LEU A 984 -2.20 67.10 -46.04
C LEU A 984 -2.61 67.51 -47.46
N HIS A 985 -3.80 67.14 -47.93
CA HIS A 985 -4.33 67.63 -49.21
C HIS A 985 -4.79 69.09 -49.15
N ALA A 986 -5.36 69.53 -48.02
CA ALA A 986 -5.76 70.92 -47.83
C ALA A 986 -4.59 71.89 -47.62
N SER A 987 -3.37 71.40 -47.36
CA SER A 987 -2.15 72.22 -47.29
C SER A 987 -1.37 72.28 -48.62
N HIS A 988 -1.83 71.59 -49.66
CA HIS A 988 -1.20 71.55 -50.99
C HIS A 988 -2.02 72.25 -52.10
N ASN A 989 -3.23 72.72 -51.77
CA ASN A 989 -3.96 73.74 -52.51
C ASN A 989 -3.83 75.06 -51.76
#